data_AF-A0A7X9G3W9-F1
#
_entry.id   AF-A0A7X9G3W9-F1
#
_cell.length_a   1.000
_cell.length_b   1.000
_cell.length_c   1.000
_cell.angle_alpha   90.00
_cell.angle_beta   90.00
_cell.angle_gamma   90.00
#
_symmetry.space_group_name_H-M   'P 1'
#
loop_
_entity.id
_entity.type
_entity.pdbx_description
1 polymer ?
#
loop_
_entity_poly.entity_id
_entity_poly.type
_entity_poly.pdbx_seq_one_letter_code
_entity_poly.pdbx_strand_id
1 'polypeptide(L)'
;FAAMAGDPLLAAHPELFGAIVGGRHLFCPSSPATRQYLRELTESVFRKAPDLGGLINITHGERGTTCLSALGGSVDAPIPCPRCGQRPHGDVIRDSLTAMAAGIHAAAPDAAFISWFYFPHVNEHAPWAHTIGASVPTDVVAQFNYESGGAKTQLGRVRHGGDYWLSYVGPAERFARQAAAARQAGVEVSAKLQVGCSYELGTVPFIPAPGLIYRKLRAMREHGVNHSMFCWYVGNYPGLMNHTGGRLAFEDFSVDEHEFLRRLAQPLWGAAAEAAAKAWELFSAAYENMPFSLMFQYYGPQNTGSVWQLSAYPRLRPLSPPWKPIFPPSGDALGEALAGFSLDDAMTLMRRVSDGWQEGLTYLRQGEAQARLNPERRHDLCLAEALGLHFENAVNLLSFYQLRQQLFTGGEEATLAKMRRLAERECALSLQLAELCEEDSRLGFHSEALCHRYYPKLLRRRSELIRTSVLPEIDALASAMQSGQTPWQAFLGLPEAPTVVAPGAWQPAAGGGYAWRFLLEDDDFVLEVKAEDGAGAGFLSVYMIDALGVTFPINLNLNWGKDGLAVRSDNYLHVLGYNAPHGAAGRYACSGGGAASLRWPLAMLPTAERRMRLNLRLNASFAQGNGYEHRLYLAGFSPEQTVLLQW
;
A
#
# COMPACT_ATOMS: atom_id res chain seq x y z
N PHE A 1 -21.37 -11.31 4.58
CA PHE A 1 -21.69 -12.72 4.85
C PHE A 1 -22.30 -13.32 3.60
N ALA A 2 -21.70 -14.40 3.12
CA ALA A 2 -22.15 -15.22 2.00
C ALA A 2 -22.09 -16.67 2.48
N ALA A 3 -22.99 -17.52 1.98
CA ALA A 3 -23.07 -18.89 2.44
C ALA A 3 -22.10 -19.78 1.66
N MET A 4 -21.41 -20.68 2.35
CA MET A 4 -20.62 -21.73 1.70
C MET A 4 -21.55 -22.88 1.29
N ALA A 5 -21.09 -23.74 0.39
CA ALA A 5 -21.76 -25.02 0.14
C ALA A 5 -21.90 -25.81 1.46
N GLY A 6 -23.11 -26.31 1.73
CA GLY A 6 -23.43 -27.04 2.97
C GLY A 6 -23.81 -26.17 4.17
N ASP A 7 -23.83 -24.83 4.03
CA ASP A 7 -24.35 -23.94 5.07
C ASP A 7 -25.83 -24.23 5.35
N PRO A 8 -26.26 -24.43 6.62
CA PRO A 8 -27.65 -24.73 6.96
C PRO A 8 -28.65 -23.69 6.44
N LEU A 9 -28.28 -22.41 6.41
CA LEU A 9 -29.14 -21.34 5.89
C LEU A 9 -29.35 -21.49 4.39
N LEU A 10 -28.29 -21.84 3.65
CA LEU A 10 -28.38 -22.09 2.21
C LEU A 10 -29.21 -23.34 1.90
N ALA A 11 -29.06 -24.40 2.70
CA ALA A 11 -29.81 -25.64 2.53
C ALA A 11 -31.30 -25.46 2.82
N ALA A 12 -31.64 -24.74 3.88
CA ALA A 12 -33.03 -24.50 4.28
C ALA A 12 -33.72 -23.43 3.41
N HIS A 13 -32.96 -22.42 2.95
CA HIS A 13 -33.49 -21.24 2.26
C HIS A 13 -32.71 -20.88 0.99
N PRO A 14 -32.63 -21.79 -0.02
CA PRO A 14 -31.89 -21.54 -1.25
C PRO A 14 -32.43 -20.35 -2.07
N GLU A 15 -33.69 -19.98 -1.87
CA GLU A 15 -34.35 -18.83 -2.49
C GLU A 15 -33.76 -17.48 -2.08
N LEU A 16 -33.00 -17.41 -0.98
CA LEU A 16 -32.36 -16.18 -0.50
C LEU A 16 -31.11 -15.79 -1.31
N PHE A 17 -30.52 -16.75 -2.02
CA PHE A 17 -29.20 -16.62 -2.62
C PHE A 17 -29.28 -16.38 -4.13
N GLY A 18 -28.16 -16.22 -4.83
CA GLY A 18 -28.13 -16.00 -6.28
C GLY A 18 -26.76 -16.29 -6.89
N ALA A 19 -26.02 -15.25 -7.27
CA ALA A 19 -24.68 -15.39 -7.83
C ALA A 19 -23.73 -16.19 -6.92
N ILE A 20 -22.78 -16.90 -7.52
CA ILE A 20 -21.78 -17.72 -6.83
C ILE A 20 -20.39 -17.21 -7.20
N VAL A 21 -19.57 -16.88 -6.20
CA VAL A 21 -18.17 -16.46 -6.39
C VAL A 21 -17.26 -17.17 -5.41
N GLY A 22 -16.24 -17.85 -5.92
CA GLY A 22 -15.25 -18.55 -5.08
C GLY A 22 -15.89 -19.57 -4.13
N GLY A 23 -16.93 -20.27 -4.58
CA GLY A 23 -17.69 -21.24 -3.77
C GLY A 23 -18.66 -20.62 -2.76
N ARG A 24 -18.80 -19.28 -2.75
CA ARG A 24 -19.72 -18.55 -1.86
C ARG A 24 -20.98 -18.14 -2.61
N HIS A 25 -22.13 -18.48 -2.05
CA HIS A 25 -23.45 -18.07 -2.50
C HIS A 25 -23.80 -16.71 -1.91
N LEU A 26 -24.05 -15.73 -2.79
CA LEU A 26 -24.34 -14.35 -2.42
C LEU A 26 -25.85 -14.14 -2.27
N PHE A 27 -26.29 -13.29 -1.34
CA PHE A 27 -27.71 -12.96 -1.21
C PHE A 27 -28.23 -12.27 -2.48
N CYS A 28 -29.47 -12.56 -2.89
CA CYS A 28 -30.10 -11.96 -4.05
C CYS A 28 -31.23 -11.01 -3.65
N PRO A 29 -30.98 -9.69 -3.48
CA PRO A 29 -32.02 -8.73 -3.11
C PRO A 29 -33.21 -8.66 -4.08
N SER A 30 -33.08 -9.21 -5.29
CA SER A 30 -34.21 -9.35 -6.21
C SER A 30 -35.24 -10.40 -5.76
N SER A 31 -34.87 -11.33 -4.89
CA SER A 31 -35.78 -12.27 -4.24
C SER A 31 -36.57 -11.57 -3.12
N PRO A 32 -37.92 -11.65 -3.11
CA PRO A 32 -38.74 -11.12 -2.01
C PRO A 32 -38.35 -11.69 -0.64
N ALA A 33 -38.02 -12.99 -0.58
CA ALA A 33 -37.60 -13.64 0.66
C ALA A 33 -36.29 -13.04 1.21
N THR A 34 -35.33 -12.70 0.34
CA THR A 34 -34.11 -12.00 0.76
C THR A 34 -34.39 -10.63 1.35
N ARG A 35 -35.28 -9.85 0.72
CA ARG A 35 -35.65 -8.52 1.25
C ARG A 35 -36.34 -8.64 2.60
N GLN A 36 -37.24 -9.61 2.75
CA GLN A 36 -37.89 -9.88 4.04
C GLN A 36 -36.85 -10.24 5.11
N TYR A 37 -35.91 -11.15 4.81
CA TYR A 37 -34.83 -11.53 5.71
C TYR A 37 -33.98 -10.33 6.14
N LEU A 38 -33.56 -9.47 5.21
CA LEU A 38 -32.76 -8.28 5.50
C LEU A 38 -33.50 -7.26 6.39
N ARG A 39 -34.80 -7.06 6.13
CA ARG A 39 -35.68 -6.22 6.95
C ARG A 39 -35.80 -6.76 8.37
N GLU A 40 -36.17 -8.03 8.52
CA GLU A 40 -36.38 -8.65 9.84
C GLU A 40 -35.07 -8.73 10.65
N LEU A 41 -33.95 -8.99 9.97
CA LEU A 41 -32.62 -9.01 10.59
C LEU A 41 -32.28 -7.66 11.24
N THR A 42 -32.41 -6.58 10.47
CA THR A 42 -32.07 -5.22 10.95
C THR A 42 -33.08 -4.74 11.99
N GLU A 43 -34.37 -4.98 11.80
CA GLU A 43 -35.40 -4.70 12.80
C GLU A 43 -35.12 -5.41 14.13
N SER A 44 -34.74 -6.68 14.09
CA SER A 44 -34.40 -7.47 15.29
C SER A 44 -33.20 -6.90 16.04
N VAL A 45 -32.16 -6.44 15.33
CA VAL A 45 -30.98 -5.80 15.95
C VAL A 45 -31.40 -4.54 16.70
N PHE A 46 -32.13 -3.62 16.04
CA PHE A 46 -32.51 -2.34 16.64
C PHE A 46 -33.57 -2.48 17.75
N ARG A 47 -34.48 -3.47 17.67
CA ARG A 47 -35.38 -3.78 18.79
C ARG A 47 -34.65 -4.31 20.02
N LYS A 48 -33.56 -5.05 19.82
CA LYS A 48 -32.74 -5.60 20.92
C LYS A 48 -31.75 -4.59 21.49
N ALA A 49 -31.39 -3.57 20.71
CA ALA A 49 -30.51 -2.48 21.11
C ALA A 49 -31.19 -1.13 20.83
N PRO A 50 -32.19 -0.73 21.64
CA PRO A 50 -33.04 0.43 21.36
C PRO A 50 -32.26 1.77 21.37
N ASP A 51 -31.12 1.83 22.05
CA ASP A 51 -30.27 3.03 22.12
C ASP A 51 -29.24 3.11 20.98
N LEU A 52 -29.27 2.19 20.01
CA LEU A 52 -28.34 2.18 18.88
C LEU A 52 -28.66 3.33 17.92
N GLY A 53 -27.74 4.30 17.82
CA GLY A 53 -27.94 5.50 16.98
C GLY A 53 -27.85 5.28 15.46
N GLY A 54 -27.44 4.09 15.00
CA GLY A 54 -27.32 3.82 13.56
C GLY A 54 -26.53 2.57 13.17
N LEU A 55 -26.39 2.37 11.86
CA LEU A 55 -25.67 1.26 11.23
C LEU A 55 -24.77 1.79 10.09
N ILE A 56 -23.52 1.32 10.05
CA ILE A 56 -22.64 1.47 8.87
C ILE A 56 -22.52 0.11 8.19
N ASN A 57 -22.83 0.04 6.90
CA ASN A 57 -22.77 -1.19 6.12
C ASN A 57 -21.83 -1.04 4.92
N ILE A 58 -20.76 -1.84 4.88
CA ILE A 58 -19.95 -2.02 3.67
C ILE A 58 -20.81 -2.78 2.66
N THR A 59 -21.48 -2.01 1.82
CA THR A 59 -22.53 -2.47 0.91
C THR A 59 -21.93 -3.18 -0.30
N HIS A 60 -20.76 -2.73 -0.74
CA HIS A 60 -20.01 -3.33 -1.84
C HIS A 60 -18.51 -3.11 -1.62
N GLY A 61 -17.68 -4.07 -2.02
CA GLY A 61 -16.23 -3.88 -2.14
C GLY A 61 -15.36 -4.85 -1.33
N GLU A 62 -15.55 -4.94 -0.01
CA GLU A 62 -14.63 -5.74 0.81
C GLU A 62 -14.86 -7.23 0.66
N ARG A 63 -16.08 -7.72 0.91
CA ARG A 63 -16.47 -9.15 0.86
C ARG A 63 -17.71 -9.34 0.01
N GLY A 64 -17.85 -10.55 -0.54
CA GLY A 64 -19.09 -10.98 -1.18
C GLY A 64 -20.27 -10.96 -0.19
N THR A 65 -21.29 -10.15 -0.47
CA THR A 65 -22.51 -10.05 0.35
C THR A 65 -23.76 -10.22 -0.52
N THR A 66 -23.95 -9.35 -1.50
CA THR A 66 -25.08 -9.38 -2.44
C THR A 66 -24.64 -9.85 -3.81
N CYS A 67 -25.58 -10.21 -4.69
CA CYS A 67 -25.26 -10.64 -6.05
C CYS A 67 -24.41 -9.62 -6.82
N LEU A 68 -24.53 -8.31 -6.55
CA LEU A 68 -23.68 -7.32 -7.19
C LEU A 68 -22.21 -7.50 -6.82
N SER A 69 -21.89 -8.00 -5.62
CA SER A 69 -20.50 -8.31 -5.21
C SER A 69 -19.83 -9.38 -6.08
N ALA A 70 -20.55 -10.02 -7.00
CA ALA A 70 -19.95 -10.89 -8.00
C ALA A 70 -19.13 -10.12 -9.06
N LEU A 71 -19.31 -8.81 -9.15
CA LEU A 71 -18.57 -7.91 -10.02
C LEU A 71 -17.69 -7.02 -9.17
N GLY A 72 -16.43 -6.84 -9.56
CA GLY A 72 -15.59 -5.78 -9.00
C GLY A 72 -16.04 -4.41 -9.51
N GLY A 73 -15.74 -3.33 -8.78
CA GLY A 73 -16.11 -1.97 -9.17
C GLY A 73 -15.55 -1.49 -10.53
N SER A 74 -14.57 -2.19 -11.08
CA SER A 74 -13.95 -1.96 -12.40
C SER A 74 -14.48 -2.88 -13.51
N VAL A 75 -15.47 -3.73 -13.21
CA VAL A 75 -15.98 -4.73 -14.17
C VAL A 75 -17.34 -4.27 -14.70
N ASP A 76 -17.41 -4.03 -16.00
CA ASP A 76 -18.65 -3.74 -16.71
C ASP A 76 -19.19 -5.03 -17.37
N ALA A 77 -19.99 -5.78 -16.63
CA ALA A 77 -20.58 -7.03 -17.09
C ALA A 77 -21.95 -7.27 -16.43
N PRO A 78 -22.82 -8.12 -17.02
CA PRO A 78 -24.01 -8.62 -16.35
C PRO A 78 -23.67 -9.38 -15.07
N ILE A 79 -24.51 -9.26 -14.04
CA ILE A 79 -24.36 -10.06 -12.82
C ILE A 79 -24.60 -11.54 -13.17
N PRO A 80 -23.72 -12.48 -12.77
CA PRO A 80 -23.89 -13.90 -13.06
C PRO A 80 -24.96 -14.54 -12.15
N CYS A 81 -26.21 -14.09 -12.29
CA CYS A 81 -27.36 -14.55 -11.54
C CYS A 81 -28.60 -14.62 -12.44
N PRO A 82 -29.34 -15.75 -12.47
CA PRO A 82 -30.51 -15.90 -13.32
C PRO A 82 -31.66 -14.95 -12.96
N ARG A 83 -31.70 -14.43 -11.71
CA ARG A 83 -32.75 -13.52 -11.24
C ARG A 83 -32.48 -12.04 -11.55
N CYS A 84 -31.22 -11.61 -11.41
CA CYS A 84 -30.87 -10.19 -11.44
C CYS A 84 -29.87 -9.81 -12.53
N GLY A 85 -29.37 -10.76 -13.31
CA GLY A 85 -28.35 -10.51 -14.33
C GLY A 85 -28.73 -9.52 -15.42
N GLN A 86 -30.03 -9.36 -15.69
CA GLN A 86 -30.57 -8.40 -16.66
C GLN A 86 -31.06 -7.10 -16.02
N ARG A 87 -30.97 -6.97 -14.69
CA ARG A 87 -31.38 -5.75 -13.99
C ARG A 87 -30.22 -4.74 -13.97
N PRO A 88 -30.51 -3.42 -13.96
CA PRO A 88 -29.50 -2.42 -13.66
C PRO A 88 -28.80 -2.72 -12.32
N HIS A 89 -27.47 -2.59 -12.27
CA HIS A 89 -26.68 -2.89 -11.06
C HIS A 89 -27.16 -2.11 -9.84
N GLY A 90 -27.54 -0.84 -10.05
CA GLY A 90 -28.06 0.04 -9.01
C GLY A 90 -29.34 -0.49 -8.34
N ASP A 91 -30.23 -1.13 -9.09
CA ASP A 91 -31.50 -1.62 -8.54
C ASP A 91 -31.30 -2.78 -7.56
N VAL A 92 -30.27 -3.61 -7.77
CA VAL A 92 -29.93 -4.69 -6.84
C VAL A 92 -29.48 -4.13 -5.49
N ILE A 93 -28.75 -3.02 -5.51
CA ILE A 93 -28.35 -2.32 -4.28
C ILE A 93 -29.54 -1.61 -3.63
N ARG A 94 -30.36 -0.91 -4.43
CA ARG A 94 -31.56 -0.22 -3.94
C ARG A 94 -32.48 -1.16 -3.19
N ASP A 95 -32.75 -2.34 -3.74
CA ASP A 95 -33.59 -3.37 -3.11
C ASP A 95 -33.04 -3.83 -1.74
N SER A 96 -31.72 -3.98 -1.65
CA SER A 96 -31.03 -4.40 -0.42
C SER A 96 -31.11 -3.30 0.65
N LEU A 97 -30.76 -2.07 0.28
CA LEU A 97 -30.74 -0.92 1.19
C LEU A 97 -32.13 -0.54 1.66
N THR A 98 -33.13 -0.55 0.77
CA THR A 98 -34.53 -0.25 1.12
C THR A 98 -35.06 -1.24 2.15
N ALA A 99 -34.77 -2.54 1.97
CA ALA A 99 -35.18 -3.56 2.93
C ALA A 99 -34.55 -3.38 4.32
N MET A 100 -33.25 -3.09 4.36
CA MET A 100 -32.54 -2.82 5.61
C MET A 100 -33.02 -1.54 6.29
N ALA A 101 -33.14 -0.42 5.54
CA ALA A 101 -33.64 0.85 6.08
C ALA A 101 -35.04 0.68 6.69
N ALA A 102 -35.95 0.00 5.99
CA ALA A 102 -37.29 -0.29 6.50
C ALA A 102 -37.28 -1.10 7.81
N GLY A 103 -36.31 -2.00 8.00
CA GLY A 103 -36.15 -2.74 9.25
C GLY A 103 -35.61 -1.89 10.39
N ILE A 104 -34.56 -1.09 10.10
CA ILE A 104 -33.96 -0.14 11.04
C ILE A 104 -35.01 0.84 11.54
N HIS A 105 -35.68 1.56 10.63
CA HIS A 105 -36.61 2.64 10.97
C HIS A 105 -37.94 2.16 11.55
N ALA A 106 -38.32 0.90 11.34
CA ALA A 106 -39.46 0.29 12.03
C ALA A 106 -39.22 0.14 13.55
N ALA A 107 -37.95 0.02 13.96
CA ALA A 107 -37.56 -0.12 15.37
C ALA A 107 -37.00 1.19 15.97
N ALA A 108 -36.28 1.97 15.16
CA ALA A 108 -35.62 3.22 15.55
C ALA A 108 -35.71 4.23 14.40
N PRO A 109 -36.79 5.04 14.34
CA PRO A 109 -37.05 5.96 13.22
C PRO A 109 -35.94 6.98 12.94
N ASP A 110 -35.20 7.40 13.98
CA ASP A 110 -34.16 8.42 13.89
C ASP A 110 -32.75 7.83 13.68
N ALA A 111 -32.62 6.50 13.59
CA ALA A 111 -31.32 5.85 13.43
C ALA A 111 -30.72 6.13 12.05
N ALA A 112 -29.44 6.54 12.03
CA ALA A 112 -28.72 6.79 10.79
C ALA A 112 -28.32 5.48 10.10
N PHE A 113 -28.51 5.39 8.79
CA PHE A 113 -28.01 4.27 7.99
C PHE A 113 -27.02 4.75 6.93
N ILE A 114 -25.77 4.31 7.04
CA ILE A 114 -24.69 4.66 6.12
C ILE A 114 -24.35 3.44 5.25
N SER A 115 -24.51 3.58 3.93
CA SER A 115 -24.12 2.60 2.92
C SER A 115 -22.74 2.93 2.35
N TRP A 116 -21.73 2.19 2.77
CA TRP A 116 -20.35 2.38 2.32
C TRP A 116 -20.01 1.51 1.11
N PHE A 117 -19.67 2.17 -0.01
CA PHE A 117 -19.12 1.56 -1.21
C PHE A 117 -17.59 1.63 -1.16
N TYR A 118 -16.96 0.51 -0.79
CA TYR A 118 -15.52 0.43 -0.57
C TYR A 118 -14.76 0.05 -1.84
N PHE A 119 -14.19 1.04 -2.52
CA PHE A 119 -13.39 0.84 -3.73
C PHE A 119 -11.93 1.27 -3.49
N PRO A 120 -11.06 0.40 -2.95
CA PRO A 120 -9.72 0.80 -2.51
C PRO A 120 -8.65 0.80 -3.62
N HIS A 121 -8.96 0.24 -4.80
CA HIS A 121 -7.98 -0.06 -5.85
C HIS A 121 -7.81 1.08 -6.86
N VAL A 122 -6.62 1.26 -7.42
CA VAL A 122 -6.30 2.32 -8.40
C VAL A 122 -7.02 2.21 -9.74
N ASN A 123 -7.62 1.05 -10.05
CA ASN A 123 -8.27 0.80 -11.34
C ASN A 123 -9.43 1.76 -11.62
N GLU A 124 -9.61 2.06 -12.91
CA GLU A 124 -10.77 2.79 -13.40
C GLU A 124 -12.07 2.04 -13.05
N HIS A 125 -13.10 2.81 -12.69
CA HIS A 125 -14.40 2.26 -12.37
C HIS A 125 -15.20 1.95 -13.63
N ALA A 126 -15.99 0.89 -13.57
CA ALA A 126 -17.03 0.66 -14.55
C ALA A 126 -18.08 1.79 -14.48
N PRO A 127 -18.81 2.07 -15.59
CA PRO A 127 -19.78 3.16 -15.63
C PRO A 127 -20.80 3.13 -14.50
N TRP A 128 -21.32 1.94 -14.17
CA TRP A 128 -22.32 1.76 -13.09
C TRP A 128 -21.78 2.16 -11.71
N ALA A 129 -20.48 1.99 -11.45
CA ALA A 129 -19.86 2.28 -10.16
C ALA A 129 -19.69 3.79 -9.94
N HIS A 130 -19.61 4.59 -11.00
CA HIS A 130 -19.63 6.05 -10.92
C HIS A 130 -21.01 6.61 -10.57
N THR A 131 -22.09 5.95 -11.02
CA THR A 131 -23.46 6.42 -10.80
C THR A 131 -24.16 5.75 -9.61
N ILE A 132 -23.48 4.83 -8.92
CA ILE A 132 -24.11 3.98 -7.88
C ILE A 132 -24.74 4.79 -6.74
N GLY A 133 -24.23 5.98 -6.44
CA GLY A 133 -24.79 6.88 -5.44
C GLY A 133 -26.24 7.28 -5.71
N ALA A 134 -26.65 7.40 -6.98
CA ALA A 134 -28.04 7.69 -7.35
C ALA A 134 -29.02 6.52 -7.10
N SER A 135 -28.49 5.34 -6.77
CA SER A 135 -29.28 4.13 -6.48
C SER A 135 -29.52 3.91 -4.99
N VAL A 136 -28.90 4.73 -4.14
CA VAL A 136 -29.10 4.69 -2.69
C VAL A 136 -30.44 5.35 -2.35
N PRO A 137 -31.27 4.79 -1.44
CA PRO A 137 -32.49 5.44 -0.96
C PRO A 137 -32.19 6.78 -0.24
N THR A 138 -33.10 7.75 -0.30
CA THR A 138 -32.86 9.10 0.24
C THR A 138 -32.82 9.17 1.78
N ASP A 139 -33.34 8.15 2.45
CA ASP A 139 -33.25 7.92 3.90
C ASP A 139 -31.99 7.13 4.31
N VAL A 140 -31.05 6.95 3.38
CA VAL A 140 -29.76 6.29 3.58
C VAL A 140 -28.64 7.21 3.08
N VAL A 141 -27.53 7.26 3.82
CA VAL A 141 -26.36 8.06 3.46
C VAL A 141 -25.42 7.24 2.58
N ALA A 142 -25.03 7.76 1.42
CA ALA A 142 -24.05 7.14 0.54
C ALA A 142 -22.62 7.50 0.96
N GLN A 143 -21.82 6.52 1.38
CA GLN A 143 -20.42 6.72 1.75
C GLN A 143 -19.46 6.20 0.69
N PHE A 144 -18.47 7.02 0.34
CA PHE A 144 -17.41 6.70 -0.61
C PHE A 144 -16.02 6.98 -0.04
N ASN A 145 -15.00 6.28 -0.52
CA ASN A 145 -13.62 6.60 -0.21
C ASN A 145 -13.20 7.90 -0.91
N TYR A 146 -12.80 8.90 -0.13
CA TYR A 146 -12.43 10.23 -0.62
C TYR A 146 -11.13 10.23 -1.44
N GLU A 147 -10.16 9.41 -1.00
CA GLU A 147 -8.78 9.44 -1.50
C GLU A 147 -8.50 8.36 -2.53
N SER A 148 -9.25 7.26 -2.48
CA SER A 148 -9.02 6.10 -3.33
C SER A 148 -8.91 6.52 -4.78
N GLY A 149 -7.81 6.16 -5.47
CA GLY A 149 -7.63 6.40 -6.91
C GLY A 149 -7.48 7.85 -7.26
N GLY A 150 -7.10 8.65 -6.26
CA GLY A 150 -6.57 9.97 -6.48
C GLY A 150 -5.39 9.92 -7.45
N ALA A 151 -5.17 11.03 -8.11
CA ALA A 151 -4.05 11.25 -9.00
C ALA A 151 -3.27 12.47 -8.53
N LYS A 152 -1.94 12.37 -8.45
CA LYS A 152 -1.06 13.48 -8.07
C LYS A 152 0.08 13.60 -9.06
N THR A 153 0.42 14.82 -9.47
CA THR A 153 1.63 15.05 -10.27
C THR A 153 2.82 15.20 -9.35
N GLN A 154 3.81 14.32 -9.48
CA GLN A 154 5.08 14.40 -8.75
C GLN A 154 6.23 14.31 -9.76
N LEU A 155 7.11 15.32 -9.74
CA LEU A 155 8.27 15.42 -10.64
C LEU A 155 7.89 15.30 -12.13
N GLY A 156 6.80 15.96 -12.53
CA GLY A 156 6.32 15.99 -13.91
C GLY A 156 5.59 14.72 -14.37
N ARG A 157 5.35 13.75 -13.48
CA ARG A 157 4.64 12.49 -13.80
C ARG A 157 3.38 12.36 -12.95
N VAL A 158 2.29 11.91 -13.57
CA VAL A 158 1.04 11.58 -12.86
C VAL A 158 1.23 10.25 -12.12
N ARG A 159 0.86 10.23 -10.84
CA ARG A 159 0.97 9.10 -9.91
C ARG A 159 -0.42 8.78 -9.37
N HIS A 160 -0.70 7.50 -9.13
CA HIS A 160 -2.00 7.04 -8.65
C HIS A 160 -1.86 6.32 -7.32
N GLY A 161 -2.74 6.67 -6.39
CA GLY A 161 -2.79 6.10 -5.06
C GLY A 161 -4.02 5.23 -4.86
N GLY A 162 -3.89 4.14 -4.11
CA GLY A 162 -5.03 3.37 -3.59
C GLY A 162 -5.75 4.12 -2.48
N ASP A 163 -6.19 3.44 -1.42
CA ASP A 163 -6.81 4.06 -0.24
C ASP A 163 -5.76 4.50 0.82
N TYR A 164 -6.21 5.22 1.85
CA TYR A 164 -5.47 5.62 3.07
C TYR A 164 -4.38 6.69 2.86
N TRP A 165 -4.73 7.85 2.30
CA TRP A 165 -3.75 8.91 1.98
C TRP A 165 -3.99 10.20 2.76
N LEU A 166 -3.20 10.44 3.79
CA LEU A 166 -3.12 11.73 4.46
C LEU A 166 -2.46 12.79 3.55
N SER A 167 -1.38 12.45 2.83
CA SER A 167 -0.62 13.39 1.96
C SER A 167 -1.36 13.85 0.68
N TYR A 168 -2.55 13.30 0.41
CA TYR A 168 -3.35 13.63 -0.76
C TYR A 168 -4.59 14.44 -0.38
N VAL A 169 -4.62 15.72 -0.72
CA VAL A 169 -5.73 16.64 -0.39
C VAL A 169 -7.06 16.24 -1.05
N GLY A 170 -7.03 15.60 -2.22
CA GLY A 170 -8.21 15.14 -2.92
C GLY A 170 -9.19 16.24 -3.37
N PRO A 171 -10.44 15.86 -3.72
CA PRO A 171 -10.92 14.47 -3.79
C PRO A 171 -10.30 13.68 -4.94
N ALA A 172 -10.44 12.36 -4.92
CA ALA A 172 -10.28 11.57 -6.13
C ALA A 172 -11.40 11.90 -7.13
N GLU A 173 -11.11 11.88 -8.44
CA GLU A 173 -12.11 12.19 -9.48
C GLU A 173 -13.35 11.29 -9.37
N ARG A 174 -13.14 10.00 -9.09
CA ARG A 174 -14.26 9.05 -8.90
C ARG A 174 -15.14 9.40 -7.71
N PHE A 175 -14.57 9.91 -6.62
CA PHE A 175 -15.36 10.38 -5.48
C PHE A 175 -16.25 11.54 -5.92
N ALA A 176 -15.70 12.52 -6.65
CA ALA A 176 -16.46 13.66 -7.14
C ALA A 176 -17.63 13.23 -8.04
N ARG A 177 -17.43 12.26 -8.95
CA ARG A 177 -18.49 11.69 -9.81
C ARG A 177 -19.57 10.98 -9.00
N GLN A 178 -19.17 10.16 -8.02
CA GLN A 178 -20.10 9.41 -7.15
C GLN A 178 -20.91 10.35 -6.24
N ALA A 179 -20.26 11.33 -5.63
CA ALA A 179 -20.89 12.35 -4.81
C ALA A 179 -21.88 13.20 -5.62
N ALA A 180 -21.51 13.60 -6.85
CA ALA A 180 -22.40 14.32 -7.74
C ALA A 180 -23.66 13.49 -8.09
N ALA A 181 -23.50 12.21 -8.43
CA ALA A 181 -24.61 11.32 -8.73
C ALA A 181 -25.57 11.15 -7.55
N ALA A 182 -25.04 10.95 -6.34
CA ALA A 182 -25.84 10.86 -5.11
C ALA A 182 -26.61 12.17 -4.85
N ARG A 183 -25.94 13.32 -4.90
CA ARG A 183 -26.54 14.64 -4.65
C ARG A 183 -27.64 14.98 -5.65
N GLN A 184 -27.43 14.69 -6.93
CA GLN A 184 -28.44 14.91 -7.97
C GLN A 184 -29.71 14.07 -7.74
N ALA A 185 -29.58 12.92 -7.06
CA ALA A 185 -30.68 12.07 -6.66
C ALA A 185 -31.27 12.43 -5.28
N GLY A 186 -30.80 13.49 -4.61
CA GLY A 186 -31.25 13.89 -3.28
C GLY A 186 -30.73 13.00 -2.14
N VAL A 187 -29.68 12.23 -2.38
CA VAL A 187 -29.05 11.34 -1.39
C VAL A 187 -27.92 12.08 -0.68
N GLU A 188 -27.87 11.98 0.65
CA GLU A 188 -26.78 12.54 1.43
C GLU A 188 -25.45 11.82 1.18
N VAL A 189 -24.35 12.58 1.18
CA VAL A 189 -23.01 12.05 0.90
C VAL A 189 -22.16 12.04 2.16
N SER A 190 -21.51 10.89 2.37
CA SER A 190 -20.46 10.68 3.36
C SER A 190 -19.12 10.41 2.69
N ALA A 191 -18.04 10.86 3.31
CA ALA A 191 -16.68 10.55 2.88
C ALA A 191 -15.94 9.72 3.93
N LYS A 192 -15.36 8.59 3.52
CA LYS A 192 -14.30 7.92 4.29
C LYS A 192 -12.96 8.47 3.84
N LEU A 193 -12.16 8.96 4.78
CA LEU A 193 -10.85 9.57 4.53
C LEU A 193 -9.86 9.19 5.64
N GLN A 194 -8.62 9.65 5.52
CA GLN A 194 -7.59 9.45 6.52
C GLN A 194 -7.18 10.77 7.18
N VAL A 195 -7.25 10.83 8.52
CA VAL A 195 -6.98 12.07 9.29
C VAL A 195 -5.74 12.01 10.18
N GLY A 196 -5.47 10.91 10.89
CA GLY A 196 -4.36 10.88 11.88
C GLY A 196 -3.00 10.45 11.33
N CYS A 197 -2.82 9.16 11.08
CA CYS A 197 -1.73 8.63 10.24
C CYS A 197 -2.33 7.60 9.28
N SER A 198 -1.54 6.97 8.44
CA SER A 198 -2.03 6.01 7.45
C SER A 198 -1.00 4.89 7.28
N TYR A 199 -1.17 4.03 6.28
CA TYR A 199 -0.07 3.13 5.89
C TYR A 199 1.16 3.88 5.39
N GLU A 200 1.07 5.17 5.03
CA GLU A 200 2.22 6.01 4.67
C GLU A 200 3.27 6.03 5.79
N LEU A 201 2.84 5.98 7.07
CA LEU A 201 3.71 5.81 8.23
C LEU A 201 2.86 5.35 9.43
N GLY A 202 2.58 4.04 9.50
CA GLY A 202 1.63 3.44 10.44
C GLY A 202 2.21 3.03 11.80
N THR A 203 3.48 3.36 12.06
CA THR A 203 4.25 2.97 13.25
C THR A 203 4.41 4.13 14.26
N VAL A 204 3.54 5.13 14.15
CA VAL A 204 3.46 6.29 15.04
C VAL A 204 1.99 6.60 15.35
N PRO A 205 1.66 7.29 16.45
CA PRO A 205 0.27 7.61 16.80
C PRO A 205 -0.44 8.53 15.79
N PHE A 206 0.22 9.56 15.24
CA PHE A 206 -0.33 10.41 14.19
C PHE A 206 0.79 11.21 13.52
N ILE A 207 0.49 11.83 12.37
CA ILE A 207 1.38 12.79 11.69
C ILE A 207 0.83 14.20 11.95
N PRO A 208 1.53 15.10 12.66
CA PRO A 208 1.06 16.45 12.98
C PRO A 208 1.05 17.38 11.75
N ALA A 209 0.18 17.08 10.78
CA ALA A 209 -0.01 17.85 9.54
C ALA A 209 -1.46 18.39 9.42
N PRO A 210 -1.97 19.16 10.40
CA PRO A 210 -3.36 19.60 10.45
C PRO A 210 -3.79 20.47 9.26
N GLY A 211 -2.85 21.15 8.58
CA GLY A 211 -3.12 21.92 7.36
C GLY A 211 -3.69 21.04 6.23
N LEU A 212 -3.25 19.78 6.13
CA LEU A 212 -3.80 18.82 5.17
C LEU A 212 -5.29 18.54 5.43
N ILE A 213 -5.69 18.47 6.71
CA ILE A 213 -7.08 18.21 7.10
C ILE A 213 -7.94 19.44 6.81
N TYR A 214 -7.42 20.65 7.08
CA TYR A 214 -8.09 21.90 6.71
C TYR A 214 -8.40 21.92 5.21
N ARG A 215 -7.41 21.65 4.36
CA ARG A 215 -7.57 21.62 2.89
C ARG A 215 -8.56 20.54 2.44
N LYS A 216 -8.49 19.33 3.00
CA LYS A 216 -9.40 18.21 2.70
C LYS A 216 -10.86 18.56 3.04
N LEU A 217 -11.14 19.00 4.26
CA LEU A 217 -12.51 19.25 4.70
C LEU A 217 -13.11 20.49 4.00
N ARG A 218 -12.29 21.48 3.65
CA ARG A 218 -12.71 22.59 2.79
C ARG A 218 -13.17 22.08 1.41
N ALA A 219 -12.36 21.25 0.75
CA ALA A 219 -12.71 20.66 -0.54
C ALA A 219 -13.96 19.75 -0.42
N MET A 220 -14.08 18.96 0.64
CA MET A 220 -15.28 18.14 0.90
C MET A 220 -16.57 18.97 1.00
N ARG A 221 -16.51 20.15 1.63
CA ARG A 221 -17.65 21.07 1.72
C ARG A 221 -18.13 21.53 0.35
N GLU A 222 -17.21 21.82 -0.57
CA GLU A 222 -17.53 22.20 -1.97
C GLU A 222 -18.23 21.05 -2.73
N HIS A 223 -17.94 19.80 -2.36
CA HIS A 223 -18.59 18.60 -2.90
C HIS A 223 -19.90 18.23 -2.20
N GLY A 224 -20.36 18.98 -1.20
CA GLY A 224 -21.63 18.74 -0.50
C GLY A 224 -21.59 17.49 0.38
N VAL A 225 -20.44 17.22 1.00
CA VAL A 225 -20.30 16.15 1.98
C VAL A 225 -20.84 16.61 3.33
N ASN A 226 -21.77 15.84 3.90
CA ASN A 226 -22.44 16.15 5.17
C ASN A 226 -21.99 15.23 6.31
N HIS A 227 -21.33 14.12 5.97
CA HIS A 227 -20.90 13.09 6.91
C HIS A 227 -19.47 12.68 6.62
N SER A 228 -18.73 12.30 7.65
CA SER A 228 -17.33 11.90 7.47
C SER A 228 -16.91 10.82 8.45
N MET A 229 -16.16 9.85 7.93
CA MET A 229 -15.50 8.82 8.71
C MET A 229 -13.99 8.99 8.56
N PHE A 230 -13.36 9.50 9.62
CA PHE A 230 -11.95 9.94 9.61
C PHE A 230 -10.91 8.81 9.58
N CYS A 231 -11.35 7.58 9.84
CA CYS A 231 -10.51 6.40 9.79
C CYS A 231 -11.37 5.13 9.77
N TRP A 232 -10.84 4.04 9.18
CA TRP A 232 -11.38 2.70 9.34
C TRP A 232 -10.56 1.83 10.30
N TYR A 233 -9.23 1.93 10.27
CA TYR A 233 -8.39 0.94 10.92
C TYR A 233 -7.04 1.46 11.45
N VAL A 234 -6.25 2.18 10.64
CA VAL A 234 -4.93 2.70 11.04
C VAL A 234 -4.97 4.19 11.35
N GLY A 235 -4.34 4.59 12.45
CA GLY A 235 -4.04 6.00 12.69
C GLY A 235 -5.19 6.84 13.23
N ASN A 236 -6.06 6.26 14.07
CA ASN A 236 -7.11 7.00 14.78
C ASN A 236 -6.85 7.13 16.28
N TYR A 237 -5.61 7.40 16.67
CA TYR A 237 -5.25 7.57 18.07
C TYR A 237 -5.75 8.94 18.58
N PRO A 238 -6.23 9.05 19.83
CA PRO A 238 -6.55 10.36 20.41
C PRO A 238 -5.34 11.30 20.30
N GLY A 239 -5.54 12.49 19.72
CA GLY A 239 -4.44 13.42 19.46
C GLY A 239 -4.84 14.63 18.61
N LEU A 240 -3.83 15.42 18.24
CA LEU A 240 -3.97 16.68 17.50
C LEU A 240 -4.83 16.54 16.25
N MET A 241 -4.60 15.50 15.45
CA MET A 241 -5.24 15.34 14.15
C MET A 241 -6.74 15.05 14.26
N ASN A 242 -7.13 14.20 15.21
CA ASN A 242 -8.55 13.92 15.46
C ASN A 242 -9.28 15.11 16.09
N HIS A 243 -8.62 15.83 16.99
CA HIS A 243 -9.14 17.10 17.50
C HIS A 243 -9.33 18.12 16.37
N THR A 244 -8.37 18.21 15.45
CA THR A 244 -8.44 19.06 14.27
C THR A 244 -9.61 18.70 13.37
N GLY A 245 -9.76 17.41 13.02
CA GLY A 245 -10.90 16.92 12.23
C GLY A 245 -12.24 17.22 12.89
N GLY A 246 -12.36 17.00 14.21
CA GLY A 246 -13.57 17.32 14.96
C GLY A 246 -13.93 18.80 14.96
N ARG A 247 -12.94 19.71 15.03
CA ARG A 247 -13.18 21.15 14.90
C ARG A 247 -13.58 21.54 13.47
N LEU A 248 -12.87 21.02 12.48
CA LEU A 248 -13.11 21.32 11.06
C LEU A 248 -14.47 20.80 10.56
N ALA A 249 -15.01 19.74 11.17
CA ALA A 249 -16.35 19.25 10.86
C ALA A 249 -17.45 20.33 11.07
N PHE A 250 -17.16 21.36 11.87
CA PHE A 250 -18.07 22.48 12.15
C PHE A 250 -17.49 23.85 11.73
N GLU A 251 -16.36 23.88 11.02
CA GLU A 251 -15.73 25.12 10.57
C GLU A 251 -16.49 25.71 9.37
N ASP A 252 -16.70 27.03 9.38
CA ASP A 252 -17.37 27.74 8.28
C ASP A 252 -16.43 28.10 7.11
N PHE A 253 -15.13 27.91 7.32
CA PHE A 253 -14.03 28.24 6.40
C PHE A 253 -13.97 29.73 6.03
N SER A 254 -14.43 30.61 6.93
CA SER A 254 -14.38 32.07 6.78
C SER A 254 -12.97 32.66 6.96
N VAL A 255 -12.07 31.93 7.62
CA VAL A 255 -10.66 32.31 7.77
C VAL A 255 -9.75 31.40 6.94
N ASP A 256 -8.54 31.88 6.69
CA ASP A 256 -7.51 31.08 6.01
C ASP A 256 -6.93 29.96 6.90
N GLU A 257 -6.12 29.12 6.28
CA GLU A 257 -5.48 27.97 6.93
C GLU A 257 -4.59 28.40 8.09
N HIS A 258 -3.77 29.44 7.91
CA HIS A 258 -2.83 29.89 8.93
C HIS A 258 -3.56 30.35 10.19
N GLU A 259 -4.58 31.20 10.05
CA GLU A 259 -5.37 31.67 11.18
C GLU A 259 -6.14 30.52 11.85
N PHE A 260 -6.63 29.55 11.09
CA PHE A 260 -7.19 28.33 11.68
C PHE A 260 -6.15 27.57 12.52
N LEU A 261 -4.95 27.34 11.99
CA LEU A 261 -3.87 26.62 12.68
C LEU A 261 -3.40 27.37 13.94
N ARG A 262 -3.32 28.69 13.89
CA ARG A 262 -3.00 29.53 15.06
C ARG A 262 -4.08 29.44 16.13
N ARG A 263 -5.38 29.50 15.76
CA ARG A 263 -6.52 29.28 16.69
C ARG A 263 -6.58 27.87 17.25
N LEU A 264 -6.09 26.87 16.51
CA LEU A 264 -5.92 25.50 16.95
C LEU A 264 -4.78 25.39 17.97
N ALA A 265 -3.65 26.05 17.70
CA ALA A 265 -2.46 26.02 18.54
C ALA A 265 -2.63 26.80 19.85
N GLN A 266 -3.38 27.92 19.85
CA GLN A 266 -3.51 28.81 21.00
C GLN A 266 -3.83 28.11 22.34
N PRO A 267 -4.87 27.28 22.47
CA PRO A 267 -5.16 26.60 23.73
C PRO A 267 -4.16 25.49 24.10
N LEU A 268 -3.37 25.00 23.13
CA LEU A 268 -2.46 23.87 23.31
C LEU A 268 -1.03 24.31 23.62
N TRP A 269 -0.57 25.40 22.99
CA TRP A 269 0.81 25.88 22.99
C TRP A 269 0.96 27.27 23.61
N GLY A 270 -0.12 27.99 23.89
CA GLY A 270 -0.08 29.29 24.58
C GLY A 270 0.77 30.31 23.81
N ALA A 271 1.82 30.85 24.46
CA ALA A 271 2.73 31.82 23.84
C ALA A 271 3.49 31.25 22.63
N ALA A 272 3.65 29.93 22.53
CA ALA A 272 4.29 29.24 21.41
C ALA A 272 3.33 28.91 20.26
N ALA A 273 2.08 29.38 20.30
CA ALA A 273 1.06 29.03 19.30
C ALA A 273 1.44 29.40 17.86
N GLU A 274 2.07 30.56 17.67
CA GLU A 274 2.54 31.01 16.36
C GLU A 274 3.62 30.07 15.79
N ALA A 275 4.59 29.72 16.63
CA ALA A 275 5.65 28.79 16.26
C ALA A 275 5.10 27.39 15.94
N ALA A 276 4.12 26.91 16.72
CA ALA A 276 3.45 25.64 16.46
C ALA A 276 2.63 25.65 15.16
N ALA A 277 1.88 26.72 14.90
CA ALA A 277 1.14 26.90 13.65
C ALA A 277 2.10 26.89 12.44
N LYS A 278 3.21 27.63 12.52
CA LYS A 278 4.22 27.66 11.46
C LYS A 278 4.87 26.29 11.24
N ALA A 279 5.18 25.57 12.30
CA ALA A 279 5.69 24.21 12.20
C ALA A 279 4.69 23.28 11.50
N TRP A 280 3.41 23.35 11.86
CA TRP A 280 2.36 22.54 11.25
C TRP A 280 2.11 22.85 9.77
N GLU A 281 2.27 24.10 9.34
CA GLU A 281 2.26 24.45 7.91
C GLU A 281 3.40 23.77 7.15
N LEU A 282 4.62 23.86 7.68
CA LEU A 282 5.81 23.27 7.10
C LEU A 282 5.72 21.75 7.07
N PHE A 283 5.24 21.13 8.16
CA PHE A 283 4.96 19.69 8.20
C PHE A 283 3.94 19.28 7.16
N SER A 284 2.85 20.05 7.01
CA SER A 284 1.81 19.77 6.01
C SER A 284 2.38 19.86 4.59
N ALA A 285 3.10 20.94 4.26
CA ALA A 285 3.72 21.13 2.95
C ALA A 285 4.79 20.07 2.64
N ALA A 286 5.61 19.71 3.63
CA ALA A 286 6.61 18.67 3.52
C ALA A 286 5.94 17.31 3.25
N TYR A 287 4.94 16.93 4.06
CA TYR A 287 4.28 15.63 4.00
C TYR A 287 3.50 15.42 2.70
N GLU A 288 3.02 16.47 2.03
CA GLU A 288 2.48 16.36 0.67
C GLU A 288 3.48 15.77 -0.34
N ASN A 289 4.78 15.86 -0.09
CA ASN A 289 5.78 15.29 -0.99
C ASN A 289 5.95 13.76 -0.83
N MET A 290 5.23 13.11 0.09
CA MET A 290 5.29 11.65 0.25
C MET A 290 5.09 10.94 -1.11
N PRO A 291 5.95 9.99 -1.51
CA PRO A 291 5.80 9.29 -2.78
C PRO A 291 4.43 8.62 -2.90
N PHE A 292 3.66 9.06 -3.90
CA PHE A 292 2.27 8.68 -4.07
C PHE A 292 2.14 7.38 -4.87
N SER A 293 2.51 6.27 -4.24
CA SER A 293 2.37 4.91 -4.77
C SER A 293 1.98 3.95 -3.65
N LEU A 294 1.09 3.01 -3.96
CA LEU A 294 0.65 1.97 -3.03
C LEU A 294 1.83 1.18 -2.46
N MET A 295 2.86 0.89 -3.25
CA MET A 295 4.01 0.13 -2.76
C MET A 295 4.89 0.94 -1.82
N PHE A 296 5.09 2.22 -2.12
CA PHE A 296 5.89 3.08 -1.27
C PHE A 296 5.15 3.39 0.04
N GLN A 297 3.83 3.56 -0.04
CA GLN A 297 2.97 3.67 1.13
C GLN A 297 3.16 2.47 2.04
N TYR A 298 2.93 1.24 1.55
CA TYR A 298 2.90 0.06 2.41
C TYR A 298 4.28 -0.53 2.77
N TYR A 299 5.30 -0.35 1.93
CA TYR A 299 6.62 -0.98 2.11
C TYR A 299 7.78 0.01 2.11
N GLY A 300 7.51 1.30 1.98
CA GLY A 300 8.57 2.31 1.93
C GLY A 300 9.37 2.38 3.24
N PRO A 301 10.63 2.83 3.16
CA PRO A 301 11.54 2.88 4.29
C PRO A 301 11.06 3.82 5.42
N GLN A 302 10.20 4.79 5.13
CA GLN A 302 9.63 5.67 6.15
C GLN A 302 8.81 4.93 7.22
N ASN A 303 8.30 3.72 6.94
CA ASN A 303 7.52 2.95 7.93
C ASN A 303 8.39 2.21 8.95
N THR A 304 9.23 1.30 8.44
CA THR A 304 10.02 0.36 9.26
C THR A 304 11.51 0.39 8.90
N GLY A 305 11.96 1.34 8.08
CA GLY A 305 13.36 1.50 7.66
C GLY A 305 14.34 1.56 8.84
N SER A 306 13.89 2.13 9.95
CA SER A 306 14.61 2.18 11.23
C SER A 306 14.96 0.79 11.81
N VAL A 307 14.40 -0.30 11.28
CA VAL A 307 14.71 -1.70 11.65
C VAL A 307 15.10 -2.57 10.45
N TRP A 308 15.30 -2.00 9.26
CA TRP A 308 15.75 -2.76 8.09
C TRP A 308 17.17 -3.30 8.28
N GLN A 309 17.41 -4.48 7.70
CA GLN A 309 18.73 -5.09 7.62
C GLN A 309 19.51 -4.50 6.45
N LEU A 310 20.22 -3.40 6.72
CA LEU A 310 21.15 -2.79 5.78
C LEU A 310 22.23 -3.82 5.35
N SER A 311 22.62 -3.83 4.08
CA SER A 311 23.72 -4.68 3.60
C SER A 311 24.48 -4.01 2.46
N ALA A 312 25.82 -4.08 2.52
CA ALA A 312 26.68 -3.55 1.47
C ALA A 312 26.70 -4.46 0.23
N TYR A 313 26.42 -5.76 0.42
CA TYR A 313 26.25 -6.73 -0.66
C TYR A 313 24.79 -6.82 -1.12
N PRO A 314 24.52 -7.05 -2.43
CA PRO A 314 23.18 -7.17 -2.98
C PRO A 314 22.57 -8.56 -2.73
N ARG A 315 22.17 -8.79 -1.47
CA ARG A 315 21.63 -10.06 -0.99
C ARG A 315 20.18 -10.26 -1.42
N LEU A 316 19.45 -9.19 -1.72
CA LEU A 316 18.06 -9.22 -2.20
C LEU A 316 17.08 -9.83 -1.19
N ARG A 317 17.28 -9.57 0.10
CA ARG A 317 16.32 -9.94 1.14
C ARG A 317 15.02 -9.12 0.95
N PRO A 318 13.84 -9.76 1.00
CA PRO A 318 12.57 -9.12 0.67
C PRO A 318 12.17 -8.04 1.70
N LEU A 319 11.23 -7.18 1.31
CA LEU A 319 10.57 -6.26 2.22
C LEU A 319 9.40 -6.94 2.94
N SER A 320 9.24 -6.62 4.22
CA SER A 320 8.20 -7.19 5.07
C SER A 320 7.06 -6.19 5.28
N PRO A 321 5.80 -6.64 5.23
CA PRO A 321 4.65 -5.79 5.48
C PRO A 321 4.65 -5.32 6.96
N PRO A 322 4.62 -3.99 7.22
CA PRO A 322 4.62 -3.47 8.60
C PRO A 322 3.41 -3.92 9.41
N TRP A 323 2.30 -4.29 8.76
CA TRP A 323 1.07 -4.70 9.41
C TRP A 323 0.99 -6.19 9.78
N LYS A 324 1.95 -7.02 9.36
CA LYS A 324 1.98 -8.45 9.71
C LYS A 324 3.22 -8.80 10.53
N PRO A 325 3.06 -9.13 11.82
CA PRO A 325 4.21 -9.34 12.70
C PRO A 325 4.94 -10.68 12.52
N ILE A 326 4.47 -11.53 11.61
CA ILE A 326 4.99 -12.87 11.37
C ILE A 326 6.20 -12.92 10.41
N PHE A 327 6.57 -11.78 9.81
CA PHE A 327 7.69 -11.70 8.87
C PHE A 327 8.97 -11.20 9.57
N PRO A 328 10.17 -11.63 9.11
CA PRO A 328 11.42 -11.06 9.59
C PRO A 328 11.50 -9.55 9.27
N PRO A 329 12.44 -8.79 9.87
CA PRO A 329 12.68 -7.41 9.46
C PRO A 329 13.00 -7.32 7.96
N SER A 330 12.56 -6.24 7.31
CA SER A 330 12.78 -6.04 5.88
C SER A 330 14.27 -6.01 5.53
N GLY A 331 14.56 -6.46 4.31
CA GLY A 331 15.89 -6.59 3.76
C GLY A 331 16.33 -5.44 2.85
N ASP A 332 17.10 -5.80 1.83
CA ASP A 332 17.81 -4.89 0.92
C ASP A 332 17.30 -4.92 -0.53
N ALA A 333 16.18 -5.60 -0.79
CA ALA A 333 15.43 -5.50 -2.04
C ALA A 333 14.59 -4.22 -2.07
N LEU A 334 15.23 -3.04 -1.98
CA LEU A 334 14.53 -1.75 -1.90
C LEU A 334 13.53 -1.50 -3.05
N GLY A 335 13.87 -1.96 -4.26
CA GLY A 335 13.10 -1.79 -5.47
C GLY A 335 11.65 -2.24 -5.32
N GLU A 336 11.41 -3.20 -4.43
CA GLU A 336 10.10 -3.67 -4.00
C GLU A 336 9.14 -2.55 -3.54
N ALA A 337 9.66 -1.49 -2.91
CA ALA A 337 8.86 -0.37 -2.43
C ALA A 337 8.63 0.73 -3.49
N LEU A 338 9.42 0.78 -4.56
CA LEU A 338 9.49 1.97 -5.42
C LEU A 338 8.29 2.14 -6.35
N ALA A 339 7.54 1.08 -6.65
CA ALA A 339 6.58 0.99 -7.76
C ALA A 339 6.15 2.31 -8.41
N GLY A 340 6.60 2.51 -9.65
CA GLY A 340 6.30 3.70 -10.46
C GLY A 340 7.35 4.81 -10.29
N PHE A 341 8.14 4.80 -9.23
CA PHE A 341 9.25 5.72 -9.02
C PHE A 341 10.57 5.08 -9.44
N SER A 342 11.47 5.90 -10.01
CA SER A 342 12.89 5.57 -9.97
C SER A 342 13.41 5.76 -8.54
N LEU A 343 14.59 5.20 -8.24
CA LEU A 343 15.26 5.46 -6.97
C LEU A 343 15.50 6.96 -6.74
N ASP A 344 15.88 7.68 -7.80
CA ASP A 344 16.15 9.12 -7.76
C ASP A 344 14.89 9.94 -7.50
N ASP A 345 13.76 9.57 -8.11
CA ASP A 345 12.48 10.25 -7.88
C ASP A 345 12.06 10.09 -6.41
N ALA A 346 12.12 8.85 -5.90
CA ALA A 346 11.75 8.54 -4.51
C ALA A 346 12.68 9.27 -3.52
N MET A 347 13.99 9.29 -3.79
CA MET A 347 14.95 10.01 -2.96
C MET A 347 14.69 11.53 -2.98
N THR A 348 14.42 12.11 -4.14
CA THR A 348 14.13 13.55 -4.28
C THR A 348 12.90 13.94 -3.47
N LEU A 349 11.84 13.15 -3.57
CA LEU A 349 10.61 13.37 -2.82
C LEU A 349 10.81 13.22 -1.31
N MET A 350 11.48 12.15 -0.87
CA MET A 350 11.77 11.96 0.56
C MET A 350 12.72 13.01 1.14
N ARG A 351 13.64 13.57 0.34
CA ARG A 351 14.45 14.72 0.76
C ARG A 351 13.58 15.95 1.02
N ARG A 352 12.61 16.26 0.14
CA ARG A 352 11.66 17.36 0.37
C ARG A 352 10.84 17.16 1.64
N VAL A 353 10.42 15.92 1.92
CA VAL A 353 9.73 15.58 3.18
C VAL A 353 10.67 15.82 4.37
N SER A 354 11.89 15.28 4.32
CA SER A 354 12.87 15.37 5.42
C SER A 354 13.28 16.83 5.69
N ASP A 355 13.68 17.57 4.67
CA ASP A 355 14.18 18.95 4.79
C ASP A 355 13.08 19.88 5.33
N GLY A 356 11.87 19.83 4.77
CA GLY A 356 10.75 20.64 5.24
C GLY A 356 10.29 20.26 6.65
N TRP A 357 10.42 18.98 7.02
CA TRP A 357 10.17 18.55 8.39
C TRP A 357 11.22 19.10 9.39
N GLN A 358 12.50 19.06 9.04
CA GLN A 358 13.55 19.63 9.89
C GLN A 358 13.40 21.16 10.05
N GLU A 359 12.94 21.85 9.01
CA GLU A 359 12.58 23.27 9.08
C GLU A 359 11.44 23.50 10.09
N GLY A 360 10.35 22.72 10.01
CA GLY A 360 9.25 22.81 10.96
C GLY A 360 9.65 22.49 12.40
N LEU A 361 10.53 21.51 12.61
CA LEU A 361 11.08 21.17 13.93
C LEU A 361 11.85 22.34 14.56
N THR A 362 12.50 23.17 13.75
CA THR A 362 13.20 24.35 14.25
C THR A 362 12.23 25.33 14.93
N TYR A 363 11.03 25.51 14.38
CA TYR A 363 10.00 26.36 15.00
C TYR A 363 9.43 25.74 16.28
N LEU A 364 9.18 24.43 16.32
CA LEU A 364 8.71 23.79 17.57
C LEU A 364 9.72 23.91 18.70
N ARG A 365 11.01 23.71 18.42
CA ARG A 365 12.09 23.86 19.41
C ARG A 365 12.24 25.30 19.89
N GLN A 366 12.05 26.29 19.01
CA GLN A 366 11.98 27.69 19.41
C GLN A 366 10.80 27.95 20.34
N GLY A 367 9.63 27.36 20.05
CA GLY A 367 8.46 27.44 20.92
C GLY A 367 8.70 26.84 22.32
N GLU A 368 9.38 25.70 22.41
CA GLU A 368 9.80 25.11 23.69
C GLU A 368 10.74 26.04 24.48
N ALA A 369 11.69 26.69 23.81
CA ALA A 369 12.59 27.64 24.46
C ALA A 369 11.86 28.89 25.00
N GLN A 370 10.75 29.29 24.36
CA GLN A 370 9.95 30.44 24.73
C GLN A 370 8.93 30.16 25.85
N ALA A 371 8.50 28.91 26.00
CA ALA A 371 7.49 28.51 26.97
C ALA A 371 7.74 27.10 27.49
N ARG A 372 7.67 26.93 28.83
CA ARG A 372 7.74 25.60 29.43
C ARG A 372 6.56 24.75 28.96
N LEU A 373 6.86 23.74 28.14
CA LEU A 373 5.87 22.80 27.65
C LEU A 373 5.31 21.92 28.78
N ASN A 374 4.01 21.68 28.74
CA ASN A 374 3.38 20.67 29.58
C ASN A 374 3.76 19.25 29.07
N PRO A 375 3.51 18.19 29.87
CA PRO A 375 3.89 16.83 29.47
C PRO A 375 3.33 16.38 28.12
N GLU A 376 2.08 16.74 27.79
CA GLU A 376 1.50 16.38 26.50
C GLU A 376 2.20 17.05 25.32
N ARG A 377 2.53 18.34 25.42
CA ARG A 377 3.25 19.05 24.35
C ARG A 377 4.70 18.57 24.22
N ARG A 378 5.31 18.10 25.31
CA ARG A 378 6.60 17.40 25.25
C ARG A 378 6.50 16.10 24.46
N HIS A 379 5.42 15.32 24.64
CA HIS A 379 5.19 14.14 23.79
C HIS A 379 4.92 14.51 22.33
N ASP A 380 4.23 15.62 22.05
CA ASP A 380 4.07 16.10 20.67
C ASP A 380 5.41 16.47 20.02
N LEU A 381 6.32 17.11 20.77
CA LEU A 381 7.67 17.40 20.30
C LEU A 381 8.47 16.11 20.09
N CYS A 382 8.48 15.18 21.05
CA CYS A 382 9.12 13.87 20.94
C CYS A 382 8.63 13.09 19.70
N LEU A 383 7.31 13.09 19.45
CA LEU A 383 6.72 12.51 18.24
C LEU A 383 7.23 13.20 16.97
N ALA A 384 7.27 14.54 16.94
CA ALA A 384 7.77 15.27 15.79
C ALA A 384 9.25 15.00 15.54
N GLU A 385 10.07 14.85 16.58
CA GLU A 385 11.48 14.51 16.46
C GLU A 385 11.68 13.08 15.95
N ALA A 386 10.90 12.12 16.46
CA ALA A 386 10.92 10.74 15.99
C ALA A 386 10.55 10.66 14.50
N LEU A 387 9.54 11.42 14.06
CA LEU A 387 9.17 11.55 12.64
C LEU A 387 10.31 12.13 11.79
N GLY A 388 11.01 13.14 12.30
CA GLY A 388 12.20 13.68 11.66
C GLY A 388 13.28 12.63 11.42
N LEU A 389 13.51 11.74 12.41
CA LEU A 389 14.44 10.61 12.27
C LEU A 389 13.93 9.56 11.27
N HIS A 390 12.63 9.27 11.21
CA HIS A 390 12.07 8.36 10.19
C HIS A 390 12.28 8.89 8.77
N PHE A 391 12.07 10.18 8.53
CA PHE A 391 12.26 10.79 7.22
C PHE A 391 13.75 10.87 6.84
N GLU A 392 14.62 11.20 7.79
CA GLU A 392 16.07 11.15 7.56
C GLU A 392 16.54 9.71 7.26
N ASN A 393 16.08 8.72 8.02
CA ASN A 393 16.36 7.31 7.78
C ASN A 393 15.93 6.87 6.37
N ALA A 394 14.75 7.29 5.91
CA ALA A 394 14.30 6.99 4.56
C ALA A 394 15.24 7.56 3.50
N VAL A 395 15.68 8.82 3.65
CA VAL A 395 16.67 9.44 2.75
C VAL A 395 18.00 8.70 2.80
N ASN A 396 18.47 8.31 3.99
CA ASN A 396 19.73 7.59 4.18
C ASN A 396 19.71 6.20 3.52
N LEU A 397 18.62 5.45 3.69
CA LEU A 397 18.46 4.13 3.07
C LEU A 397 18.42 4.21 1.53
N LEU A 398 17.62 5.13 0.98
CA LEU A 398 17.56 5.35 -0.47
C LEU A 398 18.94 5.75 -1.02
N SER A 399 19.63 6.68 -0.33
CA SER A 399 20.97 7.15 -0.72
C SER A 399 22.03 6.03 -0.60
N PHE A 400 21.96 5.19 0.44
CA PHE A 400 22.89 4.08 0.62
C PHE A 400 22.77 3.07 -0.52
N TYR A 401 21.55 2.71 -0.90
CA TYR A 401 21.34 1.76 -2.00
C TYR A 401 21.61 2.36 -3.38
N GLN A 402 21.47 3.69 -3.54
CA GLN A 402 21.95 4.39 -4.74
C GLN A 402 23.49 4.35 -4.84
N LEU A 403 24.20 4.59 -3.74
CA LEU A 403 25.66 4.49 -3.70
C LEU A 403 26.13 3.04 -3.90
N ARG A 404 25.42 2.05 -3.35
CA ARG A 404 25.67 0.64 -3.62
C ARG A 404 25.52 0.34 -5.11
N GLN A 405 24.48 0.88 -5.75
CA GLN A 405 24.32 0.75 -7.19
C GLN A 405 25.52 1.34 -7.93
N GLN A 406 25.88 2.59 -7.64
CA GLN A 406 27.05 3.25 -8.25
C GLN A 406 28.34 2.44 -8.07
N LEU A 407 28.57 1.91 -6.87
CA LEU A 407 29.74 1.08 -6.56
C LEU A 407 29.80 -0.17 -7.45
N PHE A 408 28.70 -0.93 -7.51
CA PHE A 408 28.64 -2.15 -8.30
C PHE A 408 28.59 -1.90 -9.80
N THR A 409 28.32 -0.66 -10.25
CA THR A 409 28.34 -0.25 -11.66
C THR A 409 29.63 0.46 -12.10
N GLY A 410 30.75 0.23 -11.40
CA GLY A 410 32.05 0.84 -11.72
C GLY A 410 32.45 2.04 -10.85
N GLY A 411 31.85 2.18 -9.66
CA GLY A 411 32.18 3.24 -8.72
C GLY A 411 33.54 3.08 -8.04
N GLU A 412 34.08 4.20 -7.56
CA GLU A 412 35.39 4.27 -6.92
C GLU A 412 35.34 4.07 -5.40
N GLU A 413 36.52 3.95 -4.77
CA GLU A 413 36.66 3.83 -3.31
C GLU A 413 36.01 5.01 -2.55
N ALA A 414 35.96 6.20 -3.15
CA ALA A 414 35.24 7.35 -2.59
C ALA A 414 33.74 7.08 -2.37
N THR A 415 33.13 6.17 -3.13
CA THR A 415 31.74 5.71 -2.96
C THR A 415 31.60 4.90 -1.68
N LEU A 416 32.55 4.02 -1.35
CA LEU A 416 32.56 3.26 -0.10
C LEU A 416 32.66 4.19 1.12
N ALA A 417 33.48 5.24 1.04
CA ALA A 417 33.58 6.23 2.11
C ALA A 417 32.25 6.95 2.36
N LYS A 418 31.47 7.24 1.31
CA LYS A 418 30.11 7.81 1.45
C LYS A 418 29.15 6.79 2.07
N MET A 419 29.18 5.53 1.63
CA MET A 419 28.35 4.46 2.20
C MET A 419 28.65 4.24 3.69
N ARG A 420 29.93 4.25 4.08
CA ARG A 420 30.37 4.16 5.49
C ARG A 420 29.76 5.27 6.34
N ARG A 421 29.86 6.53 5.89
CA ARG A 421 29.29 7.68 6.62
C ARG A 421 27.78 7.53 6.83
N LEU A 422 27.05 7.05 5.83
CA LEU A 422 25.62 6.78 5.96
C LEU A 422 25.34 5.65 6.96
N ALA A 423 26.10 4.56 6.91
CA ALA A 423 25.95 3.46 7.87
C ALA A 423 26.25 3.92 9.32
N GLU A 424 27.28 4.72 9.53
CA GLU A 424 27.61 5.32 10.82
C GLU A 424 26.51 6.28 11.31
N ARG A 425 25.95 7.11 10.41
CA ARG A 425 24.80 7.96 10.75
C ARG A 425 23.58 7.13 11.14
N GLU A 426 23.28 6.06 10.41
CA GLU A 426 22.18 5.14 10.72
C GLU A 426 22.34 4.43 12.06
N CYS A 427 23.58 4.12 12.44
CA CYS A 427 23.92 3.62 13.78
C CYS A 427 23.54 4.63 14.86
N ALA A 428 23.92 5.90 14.70
CA ALA A 428 23.57 6.97 15.64
C ALA A 428 22.06 7.26 15.68
N LEU A 429 21.41 7.33 14.50
CA LEU A 429 19.97 7.55 14.37
C LEU A 429 19.17 6.46 15.09
N SER A 430 19.59 5.20 14.98
CA SER A 430 18.92 4.10 15.68
C SER A 430 18.98 4.27 17.21
N LEU A 431 20.08 4.79 17.74
CA LEU A 431 20.23 5.06 19.18
C LEU A 431 19.36 6.25 19.61
N GLN A 432 19.35 7.33 18.84
CA GLN A 432 18.48 8.50 19.08
C GLN A 432 17.00 8.10 19.10
N LEU A 433 16.56 7.31 18.13
CA LEU A 433 15.17 6.83 18.10
C LEU A 433 14.87 5.89 19.27
N ALA A 434 15.86 5.13 19.77
CA ALA A 434 15.67 4.27 20.93
C ALA A 434 15.43 5.08 22.21
N GLU A 435 16.11 6.21 22.38
CA GLU A 435 15.91 7.15 23.49
C GLU A 435 14.50 7.75 23.43
N LEU A 436 14.06 8.23 22.27
CA LEU A 436 12.70 8.76 22.09
C LEU A 436 11.61 7.71 22.38
N CYS A 437 11.84 6.45 22.01
CA CYS A 437 10.92 5.35 22.33
C CYS A 437 10.84 5.04 23.83
N GLU A 438 11.87 5.35 24.61
CA GLU A 438 11.85 5.22 26.07
C GLU A 438 11.07 6.37 26.72
N GLU A 439 11.04 7.54 26.08
CA GLU A 439 10.22 8.68 26.51
C GLU A 439 8.73 8.52 26.12
N ASP A 440 8.44 8.04 24.91
CA ASP A 440 7.08 7.85 24.40
C ASP A 440 6.86 6.42 23.89
N SER A 441 6.19 5.61 24.71
CA SER A 441 5.88 4.20 24.42
C SER A 441 4.91 3.99 23.26
N ARG A 442 4.25 5.04 22.76
CA ARG A 442 3.38 4.97 21.58
C ARG A 442 4.19 4.80 20.29
N LEU A 443 5.44 5.24 20.28
CA LEU A 443 6.33 5.12 19.13
C LEU A 443 6.61 3.64 18.82
N GLY A 444 6.42 3.26 17.56
CA GLY A 444 6.65 1.91 17.07
C GLY A 444 5.41 1.03 17.06
N PHE A 445 4.34 1.39 17.78
CA PHE A 445 3.10 0.60 17.78
C PHE A 445 2.34 0.76 16.46
N HIS A 446 1.91 -0.36 15.86
CA HIS A 446 1.12 -0.39 14.63
C HIS A 446 -0.23 -1.05 14.90
N SER A 447 -1.34 -0.34 14.65
CA SER A 447 -2.69 -0.80 15.06
C SER A 447 -3.13 -2.10 14.39
N GLU A 448 -2.78 -2.33 13.11
CA GLU A 448 -3.10 -3.62 12.46
C GLU A 448 -2.29 -4.79 13.00
N ALA A 449 -0.99 -4.59 13.20
CA ALA A 449 -0.11 -5.63 13.70
C ALA A 449 -0.40 -5.93 15.17
N LEU A 450 -1.09 -5.01 15.87
CA LEU A 450 -1.35 -5.05 17.31
C LEU A 450 -0.07 -5.22 18.13
N CYS A 451 1.06 -4.71 17.63
CA CYS A 451 2.36 -4.81 18.28
C CYS A 451 3.30 -3.68 17.84
N HIS A 452 4.40 -3.52 18.59
CA HIS A 452 5.51 -2.66 18.20
C HIS A 452 6.30 -3.27 17.04
N ARG A 453 6.54 -2.48 15.99
CA ARG A 453 7.37 -2.83 14.82
C ARG A 453 8.81 -2.37 14.99
N TYR A 454 9.04 -1.41 15.86
CA TYR A 454 10.35 -1.07 16.43
C TYR A 454 10.19 -0.75 17.91
N TYR A 455 11.25 -0.95 18.68
CA TYR A 455 11.31 -0.69 20.13
C TYR A 455 12.78 -0.55 20.54
N PRO A 456 13.11 0.03 21.71
CA PRO A 456 14.48 0.42 22.06
C PRO A 456 15.52 -0.70 21.90
N LYS A 457 15.21 -1.91 22.39
CA LYS A 457 16.10 -3.07 22.28
C LYS A 457 16.37 -3.48 20.82
N LEU A 458 15.37 -3.43 19.94
CA LEU A 458 15.55 -3.77 18.52
C LEU A 458 16.37 -2.71 17.78
N LEU A 459 16.15 -1.44 18.09
CA LEU A 459 16.91 -0.33 17.52
C LEU A 459 18.40 -0.37 17.94
N ARG A 460 18.68 -0.65 19.21
CA ARG A 460 20.05 -0.90 19.71
C ARG A 460 20.68 -2.12 19.03
N ARG A 461 19.91 -3.19 18.81
CA ARG A 461 20.39 -4.36 18.05
C ARG A 461 20.70 -4.01 16.60
N ARG A 462 19.91 -3.17 15.94
CA ARG A 462 20.23 -2.70 14.58
C ARG A 462 21.54 -1.92 14.55
N SER A 463 21.73 -0.99 15.49
CA SER A 463 22.99 -0.25 15.66
C SER A 463 24.20 -1.20 15.79
N GLU A 464 24.05 -2.26 16.57
CA GLU A 464 25.08 -3.30 16.71
C GLU A 464 25.33 -4.08 15.41
N LEU A 465 24.26 -4.50 14.71
CA LEU A 465 24.36 -5.21 13.42
C LEU A 465 25.05 -4.35 12.36
N ILE A 466 24.81 -3.04 12.33
CA ILE A 466 25.52 -2.13 11.43
C ILE A 466 27.03 -2.16 11.74
N ARG A 467 27.40 -2.05 13.02
CA ARG A 467 28.81 -2.04 13.45
C ARG A 467 29.52 -3.38 13.24
N THR A 468 28.82 -4.49 13.43
CA THR A 468 29.41 -5.85 13.41
C THR A 468 29.28 -6.58 12.08
N SER A 469 28.44 -6.08 11.16
CA SER A 469 28.24 -6.71 9.85
C SER A 469 28.42 -5.71 8.71
N VAL A 470 27.66 -4.60 8.69
CA VAL A 470 27.65 -3.70 7.53
C VAL A 470 28.97 -2.95 7.35
N LEU A 471 29.54 -2.39 8.43
CA LEU A 471 30.83 -1.71 8.35
C LEU A 471 31.97 -2.68 7.94
N PRO A 472 32.07 -3.90 8.52
CA PRO A 472 32.98 -4.92 8.02
C PRO A 472 32.76 -5.32 6.55
N GLU A 473 31.51 -5.41 6.07
CA GLU A 473 31.24 -5.68 4.65
C GLU A 473 31.80 -4.56 3.75
N ILE A 474 31.69 -3.30 4.17
CA ILE A 474 32.27 -2.14 3.46
C ILE A 474 33.81 -2.22 3.45
N ASP A 475 34.44 -2.62 4.57
CA ASP A 475 35.89 -2.80 4.65
C ASP A 475 36.40 -3.95 3.76
N ALA A 476 35.64 -5.04 3.70
CA ALA A 476 35.94 -6.17 2.82
C ALA A 476 35.87 -5.76 1.34
N LEU A 477 34.85 -4.98 0.95
CA LEU A 477 34.75 -4.41 -0.40
C LEU A 477 35.92 -3.47 -0.72
N ALA A 478 36.33 -2.62 0.22
CA ALA A 478 37.48 -1.73 0.05
C ALA A 478 38.77 -2.54 -0.18
N SER A 479 39.01 -3.55 0.65
CA SER A 479 40.18 -4.43 0.54
C SER A 479 40.19 -5.19 -0.79
N ALA A 480 39.03 -5.67 -1.24
CA ALA A 480 38.89 -6.36 -2.52
C ALA A 480 39.22 -5.42 -3.70
N MET A 481 38.68 -4.20 -3.70
CA MET A 481 38.96 -3.20 -4.73
C MET A 481 40.43 -2.79 -4.77
N GLN A 482 41.08 -2.61 -3.61
CA GLN A 482 42.52 -2.34 -3.52
C GLN A 482 43.38 -3.49 -4.08
N SER A 483 42.89 -4.74 -3.97
CA SER A 483 43.55 -5.92 -4.56
C SER A 483 43.23 -6.14 -6.05
N GLY A 484 42.47 -5.23 -6.67
CA GLY A 484 42.09 -5.30 -8.09
C GLY A 484 40.85 -6.15 -8.38
N GLN A 485 40.12 -6.63 -7.36
CA GLN A 485 38.84 -7.29 -7.54
C GLN A 485 37.71 -6.27 -7.69
N THR A 486 36.78 -6.54 -8.61
CA THR A 486 35.53 -5.79 -8.69
C THR A 486 34.60 -6.13 -7.52
N PRO A 487 33.67 -5.24 -7.12
CA PRO A 487 32.65 -5.53 -6.12
C PRO A 487 31.83 -6.80 -6.44
N TRP A 488 31.56 -7.07 -7.72
CA TRP A 488 30.90 -8.31 -8.15
C TRP A 488 31.74 -9.56 -7.90
N GLN A 489 33.04 -9.53 -8.17
CA GLN A 489 33.92 -10.66 -7.88
C GLN A 489 34.00 -10.94 -6.38
N ALA A 490 34.10 -9.88 -5.55
CA ALA A 490 34.09 -10.01 -4.10
C ALA A 490 32.78 -10.64 -3.60
N PHE A 491 31.64 -10.14 -4.10
CA PHE A 491 30.33 -10.66 -3.72
C PHE A 491 30.11 -12.11 -4.18
N LEU A 492 30.47 -12.45 -5.42
CA LEU A 492 30.30 -13.80 -5.97
C LEU A 492 31.25 -14.83 -5.36
N GLY A 493 32.27 -14.39 -4.63
CA GLY A 493 33.15 -15.24 -3.84
C GLY A 493 32.58 -15.65 -2.48
N LEU A 494 31.45 -15.06 -2.05
CA LEU A 494 30.84 -15.38 -0.76
C LEU A 494 30.04 -16.70 -0.82
N PRO A 495 29.96 -17.48 0.27
CA PRO A 495 29.16 -18.71 0.34
C PRO A 495 27.67 -18.51 0.03
N GLU A 496 27.12 -17.36 0.40
CA GLU A 496 25.74 -16.95 0.15
C GLU A 496 25.48 -16.38 -1.25
N ALA A 497 26.50 -16.36 -2.12
CA ALA A 497 26.35 -15.81 -3.44
C ALA A 497 25.31 -16.59 -4.26
N PRO A 498 24.55 -15.90 -5.11
CA PRO A 498 23.63 -16.54 -6.04
C PRO A 498 24.35 -17.45 -7.03
N THR A 499 23.68 -18.50 -7.49
CA THR A 499 24.16 -19.27 -8.65
C THR A 499 24.11 -18.40 -9.91
N VAL A 500 25.23 -18.30 -10.63
CA VAL A 500 25.32 -17.56 -11.89
C VAL A 500 24.94 -18.46 -13.05
N VAL A 501 24.05 -17.97 -13.92
CA VAL A 501 23.56 -18.68 -15.11
C VAL A 501 23.86 -17.85 -16.35
N ALA A 502 24.58 -18.47 -17.29
CA ALA A 502 24.88 -17.91 -18.60
C ALA A 502 23.75 -18.26 -19.61
N PRO A 503 23.61 -17.48 -20.70
CA PRO A 503 22.59 -17.77 -21.71
C PRO A 503 22.78 -19.14 -22.36
N GLY A 504 21.67 -19.76 -22.80
CA GLY A 504 21.65 -21.00 -23.59
C GLY A 504 21.62 -22.31 -22.79
N ALA A 505 22.09 -22.32 -21.54
CA ALA A 505 22.14 -23.53 -20.72
C ALA A 505 20.79 -23.84 -20.06
N TRP A 506 20.28 -25.07 -20.27
CA TRP A 506 19.10 -25.56 -19.57
C TRP A 506 19.39 -25.78 -18.08
N GLN A 507 18.57 -25.15 -17.24
CA GLN A 507 18.58 -25.25 -15.79
C GLN A 507 17.39 -26.11 -15.33
N PRO A 508 17.59 -27.09 -14.44
CA PRO A 508 16.49 -27.79 -13.79
C PRO A 508 15.77 -26.88 -12.79
N ALA A 509 14.49 -27.16 -12.53
CA ALA A 509 13.74 -26.50 -11.48
C ALA A 509 14.20 -26.90 -10.07
N ALA A 510 14.17 -25.95 -9.13
CA ALA A 510 14.47 -26.19 -7.71
C ALA A 510 13.51 -27.18 -7.00
N GLY A 511 12.44 -27.64 -7.66
CA GLY A 511 11.48 -28.64 -7.16
C GLY A 511 11.13 -29.76 -8.15
N GLY A 512 11.86 -29.88 -9.27
CA GLY A 512 11.55 -30.80 -10.37
C GLY A 512 10.31 -30.43 -11.18
N GLY A 513 10.10 -31.10 -12.31
CA GLY A 513 8.87 -30.98 -13.12
C GLY A 513 8.93 -29.89 -14.19
N TYR A 514 10.00 -29.10 -14.26
CA TYR A 514 10.30 -28.24 -15.39
C TYR A 514 11.80 -27.96 -15.54
N ALA A 515 12.18 -27.59 -16.75
CA ALA A 515 13.47 -27.02 -17.05
C ALA A 515 13.29 -25.68 -17.76
N TRP A 516 14.26 -24.79 -17.62
CA TRP A 516 14.21 -23.47 -18.23
C TRP A 516 15.59 -23.04 -18.75
N ARG A 517 15.61 -22.08 -19.67
CA ARG A 517 16.83 -21.38 -20.09
C ARG A 517 16.48 -19.97 -20.52
N PHE A 518 17.48 -19.10 -20.63
CA PHE A 518 17.30 -17.81 -21.29
C PHE A 518 18.23 -17.66 -22.49
N LEU A 519 17.80 -16.88 -23.47
CA LEU A 519 18.52 -16.55 -24.69
C LEU A 519 18.47 -15.03 -24.91
N LEU A 520 19.37 -14.55 -25.76
CA LEU A 520 19.38 -13.18 -26.26
C LEU A 520 19.29 -13.23 -27.77
N GLU A 521 18.21 -12.69 -28.32
CA GLU A 521 17.90 -12.76 -29.75
C GLU A 521 17.38 -11.40 -30.21
N ASP A 522 18.04 -10.77 -31.18
CA ASP A 522 17.57 -9.51 -31.79
C ASP A 522 17.19 -8.41 -30.76
N ASP A 523 18.05 -8.18 -29.76
CA ASP A 523 17.81 -7.27 -28.62
C ASP A 523 16.65 -7.66 -27.68
N ASP A 524 16.11 -8.87 -27.81
CA ASP A 524 15.15 -9.45 -26.89
C ASP A 524 15.82 -10.43 -25.92
N PHE A 525 15.36 -10.40 -24.68
CA PHE A 525 15.51 -11.48 -23.71
C PHE A 525 14.40 -12.52 -23.93
N VAL A 526 14.78 -13.77 -24.14
CA VAL A 526 13.85 -14.88 -24.34
C VAL A 526 14.00 -15.87 -23.19
N LEU A 527 12.95 -16.07 -22.41
CA LEU A 527 12.85 -17.11 -21.39
C LEU A 527 12.09 -18.30 -21.97
N GLU A 528 12.76 -19.44 -22.09
CA GLU A 528 12.12 -20.70 -22.46
C GLU A 528 11.93 -21.57 -21.23
N VAL A 529 10.74 -22.14 -21.08
CA VAL A 529 10.36 -23.04 -19.99
C VAL A 529 9.70 -24.28 -20.59
N LYS A 530 10.08 -25.48 -20.17
CA LYS A 530 9.46 -26.74 -20.60
C LYS A 530 9.08 -27.57 -19.40
N ALA A 531 7.89 -28.16 -19.41
CA ALA A 531 7.47 -29.12 -18.40
C ALA A 531 8.22 -30.44 -18.61
N GLU A 532 8.71 -31.03 -17.53
CA GLU A 532 9.25 -32.39 -17.57
C GLU A 532 8.05 -33.37 -17.57
N ASP A 533 8.13 -34.45 -18.34
CA ASP A 533 7.11 -35.52 -18.47
C ASP A 533 5.83 -35.23 -19.28
N GLY A 534 5.78 -34.14 -20.06
CA GLY A 534 4.71 -33.91 -21.05
C GLY A 534 3.33 -33.57 -20.48
N ALA A 535 3.20 -33.45 -19.16
CA ALA A 535 2.06 -32.82 -18.53
C ALA A 535 2.09 -31.31 -18.82
N GLY A 536 1.08 -30.77 -19.49
CA GLY A 536 0.92 -29.32 -19.60
C GLY A 536 0.80 -28.73 -18.21
N ALA A 537 1.56 -27.68 -17.90
CA ALA A 537 1.35 -26.98 -16.64
C ALA A 537 0.10 -26.11 -16.74
N GLY A 538 -0.67 -26.01 -15.67
CA GLY A 538 -1.82 -25.10 -15.62
C GLY A 538 -1.43 -23.65 -15.34
N PHE A 539 -0.26 -23.43 -14.74
CA PHE A 539 0.11 -22.11 -14.22
C PHE A 539 1.64 -21.89 -14.17
N LEU A 540 2.10 -20.74 -14.63
CA LEU A 540 3.52 -20.32 -14.60
C LEU A 540 3.62 -18.94 -13.91
N SER A 541 4.50 -18.83 -12.91
CA SER A 541 4.84 -17.56 -12.28
C SER A 541 6.29 -17.19 -12.59
N VAL A 542 6.52 -15.95 -13.01
CA VAL A 542 7.83 -15.41 -13.36
C VAL A 542 8.09 -14.17 -12.52
N TYR A 543 9.24 -14.14 -11.84
CA TYR A 543 9.70 -13.00 -11.06
C TYR A 543 11.08 -12.54 -11.54
N MET A 544 11.20 -11.27 -11.90
CA MET A 544 12.46 -10.65 -12.32
C MET A 544 12.70 -9.33 -11.59
N ILE A 545 13.92 -9.11 -11.13
CA ILE A 545 14.37 -7.83 -10.55
C ILE A 545 15.81 -7.58 -10.95
N ASP A 546 16.25 -6.32 -10.95
CA ASP A 546 17.65 -6.02 -11.19
C ASP A 546 18.55 -6.68 -10.14
N ALA A 547 19.79 -6.96 -10.54
CA ALA A 547 20.72 -7.71 -9.70
C ALA A 547 21.06 -7.03 -8.36
N LEU A 548 20.78 -5.73 -8.22
CA LEU A 548 21.05 -4.92 -7.05
C LEU A 548 19.80 -4.61 -6.22
N GLY A 549 18.62 -5.03 -6.70
CA GLY A 549 17.34 -4.90 -6.00
C GLY A 549 16.88 -3.46 -5.83
N VAL A 550 17.14 -2.56 -6.78
CA VAL A 550 16.83 -1.12 -6.69
C VAL A 550 15.84 -0.64 -7.76
N THR A 551 15.23 -1.56 -8.50
CA THR A 551 14.17 -1.29 -9.48
C THR A 551 12.93 -2.10 -9.13
N PHE A 552 11.76 -1.61 -9.52
CA PHE A 552 10.53 -2.33 -9.22
C PHE A 552 10.51 -3.68 -9.98
N PRO A 553 10.30 -4.81 -9.29
CA PRO A 553 10.33 -6.12 -9.93
C PRO A 553 9.18 -6.32 -10.93
N ILE A 554 9.39 -7.16 -11.92
CA ILE A 554 8.35 -7.74 -12.77
C ILE A 554 7.87 -9.03 -12.10
N ASN A 555 6.57 -9.14 -11.85
CA ASN A 555 5.91 -10.35 -11.38
C ASN A 555 4.71 -10.66 -12.27
N LEU A 556 4.87 -11.70 -13.09
CA LEU A 556 3.91 -12.12 -14.11
C LEU A 556 3.39 -13.52 -13.78
N ASN A 557 2.07 -13.66 -13.74
CA ASN A 557 1.39 -14.93 -13.51
C ASN A 557 0.59 -15.27 -14.76
N LEU A 558 0.83 -16.46 -15.31
CA LEU A 558 0.29 -16.90 -16.60
C LEU A 558 -0.47 -18.21 -16.40
N ASN A 559 -1.67 -18.30 -16.97
CA ASN A 559 -2.28 -19.59 -17.24
C ASN A 559 -1.55 -20.20 -18.43
N TRP A 560 -1.11 -21.44 -18.26
CA TRP A 560 -0.44 -22.20 -19.31
C TRP A 560 -1.38 -23.32 -19.75
N GLY A 561 -1.56 -23.47 -21.05
CA GLY A 561 -2.38 -24.53 -21.64
C GLY A 561 -1.86 -24.97 -23.00
N LYS A 562 -2.48 -26.01 -23.55
CA LYS A 562 -2.16 -26.52 -24.89
C LYS A 562 -2.39 -25.46 -25.99
N ASP A 563 -3.37 -24.59 -25.77
CA ASP A 563 -3.82 -23.58 -26.73
C ASP A 563 -3.09 -22.23 -26.59
N GLY A 564 -2.19 -22.09 -25.60
CA GLY A 564 -1.37 -20.87 -25.42
C GLY A 564 -1.11 -20.47 -23.96
N LEU A 565 -0.48 -19.31 -23.80
CA LEU A 565 -0.30 -18.62 -22.52
C LEU A 565 -1.28 -17.46 -22.42
N ALA A 566 -1.94 -17.30 -21.27
CA ALA A 566 -2.81 -16.17 -20.99
C ALA A 566 -2.38 -15.48 -19.69
N VAL A 567 -2.19 -14.16 -19.73
CA VAL A 567 -1.86 -13.35 -18.54
C VAL A 567 -3.00 -13.44 -17.54
N ARG A 568 -2.72 -13.96 -16.35
CA ARG A 568 -3.65 -14.02 -15.23
C ARG A 568 -3.49 -12.78 -14.33
N SER A 569 -2.25 -12.35 -14.06
CA SER A 569 -1.98 -11.10 -13.37
C SER A 569 -0.59 -10.56 -13.67
N ASP A 570 -0.47 -9.24 -13.63
CA ASP A 570 0.76 -8.45 -13.79
C ASP A 570 0.82 -7.42 -12.65
N ASN A 571 1.90 -7.43 -11.88
CA ASN A 571 2.03 -6.54 -10.73
C ASN A 571 2.11 -5.06 -11.11
N TYR A 572 2.68 -4.71 -12.26
CA TYR A 572 2.75 -3.32 -12.72
C TYR A 572 1.36 -2.76 -13.00
N LEU A 573 0.52 -3.52 -13.73
CA LEU A 573 -0.87 -3.14 -14.00
C LEU A 573 -1.67 -2.98 -12.70
N HIS A 574 -1.46 -3.89 -11.74
CA HIS A 574 -2.15 -3.87 -10.46
C HIS A 574 -1.76 -2.69 -9.56
N VAL A 575 -0.49 -2.30 -9.57
CA VAL A 575 0.04 -1.30 -8.64
C VAL A 575 -0.05 0.12 -9.21
N LEU A 576 0.19 0.29 -10.52
CA LEU A 576 0.27 1.61 -11.15
C LEU A 576 -1.05 2.09 -11.77
N GLY A 577 -2.04 1.21 -11.92
CA GLY A 577 -3.37 1.58 -12.43
C GLY A 577 -3.40 1.92 -13.92
N TYR A 578 -2.30 1.71 -14.65
CA TYR A 578 -2.18 1.91 -16.08
C TYR A 578 -1.55 0.70 -16.76
N ASN A 579 -1.71 0.60 -18.08
CA ASN A 579 -0.71 -0.07 -18.92
C ASN A 579 0.64 0.58 -18.61
N ALA A 580 1.51 -0.12 -17.90
CA ALA A 580 2.86 0.38 -17.68
C ALA A 580 3.48 0.70 -19.05
N PRO A 581 4.43 1.65 -19.14
CA PRO A 581 5.25 1.76 -20.35
C PRO A 581 5.93 0.42 -20.69
N HIS A 582 5.95 -0.53 -19.74
CA HIS A 582 6.44 -1.88 -19.89
C HIS A 582 5.43 -3.02 -19.63
N GLY A 583 4.13 -2.74 -19.45
CA GLY A 583 3.11 -3.77 -19.14
C GLY A 583 2.86 -4.70 -20.33
N ALA A 584 2.74 -6.01 -20.10
CA ALA A 584 2.53 -7.11 -21.07
C ALA A 584 3.05 -6.90 -22.52
N ALA A 585 4.13 -6.13 -22.74
CA ALA A 585 4.71 -5.95 -24.07
C ALA A 585 5.59 -7.15 -24.46
N GLY A 586 5.62 -8.17 -23.61
CA GLY A 586 6.25 -9.42 -23.93
C GLY A 586 5.39 -10.24 -24.87
N ARG A 587 6.03 -10.83 -25.88
CA ARG A 587 5.38 -11.81 -26.75
C ARG A 587 5.50 -13.18 -26.08
N TYR A 588 4.37 -13.81 -25.79
CA TYR A 588 4.33 -15.12 -25.14
C TYR A 588 3.76 -16.14 -26.12
N ALA A 589 4.42 -17.29 -26.27
CA ALA A 589 3.97 -18.36 -27.15
C ALA A 589 4.22 -19.73 -26.52
N CYS A 590 3.38 -20.71 -26.85
CA CYS A 590 3.65 -22.11 -26.59
C CYS A 590 4.19 -22.75 -27.87
N SER A 591 5.27 -23.50 -27.79
CA SER A 591 5.57 -24.50 -28.81
C SER A 591 4.89 -25.81 -28.40
N GLY A 592 4.40 -26.60 -29.36
CA GLY A 592 3.85 -27.93 -29.06
C GLY A 592 4.81 -28.77 -28.19
N GLY A 593 4.27 -29.67 -27.35
CA GLY A 593 5.08 -30.55 -26.50
C GLY A 593 5.37 -30.02 -25.09
N GLY A 594 4.58 -29.09 -24.56
CA GLY A 594 4.70 -28.65 -23.17
C GLY A 594 5.85 -27.67 -22.92
N ALA A 595 6.14 -26.79 -23.89
CA ALA A 595 7.07 -25.68 -23.70
C ALA A 595 6.41 -24.31 -23.92
N ALA A 596 6.96 -23.30 -23.26
CA ALA A 596 6.56 -21.91 -23.24
C ALA A 596 7.79 -21.03 -23.54
N SER A 597 7.61 -20.02 -24.38
CA SER A 597 8.62 -19.00 -24.67
C SER A 597 8.03 -17.63 -24.34
N LEU A 598 8.74 -16.88 -23.51
CA LEU A 598 8.37 -15.54 -23.09
C LEU A 598 9.47 -14.58 -23.51
N ARG A 599 9.12 -13.57 -24.30
CA ARG A 599 10.07 -12.67 -24.92
C ARG A 599 9.85 -11.24 -24.44
N TRP A 600 10.89 -10.53 -24.02
CA TRP A 600 10.85 -9.12 -23.65
C TRP A 600 11.97 -8.37 -24.35
N PRO A 601 11.73 -7.15 -24.88
CA PRO A 601 12.82 -6.27 -25.29
C PRO A 601 13.74 -5.99 -24.10
N LEU A 602 15.06 -6.07 -24.29
CA LEU A 602 16.03 -5.85 -23.21
C LEU A 602 15.88 -4.49 -22.54
N ALA A 603 15.53 -3.46 -23.32
CA ALA A 603 15.27 -2.10 -22.83
C ALA A 603 14.10 -2.00 -21.83
N MET A 604 13.28 -3.05 -21.74
CA MET A 604 12.12 -3.12 -20.84
C MET A 604 12.40 -3.90 -19.56
N LEU A 605 13.54 -4.59 -19.49
CA LEU A 605 13.88 -5.38 -18.32
C LEU A 605 14.61 -4.52 -17.27
N PRO A 606 14.40 -4.83 -15.98
CA PRO A 606 15.12 -4.20 -14.88
C PRO A 606 16.57 -4.71 -14.87
N THR A 607 17.42 -4.25 -15.78
CA THR A 607 18.80 -4.75 -15.90
C THR A 607 19.78 -3.61 -15.72
N ALA A 608 20.81 -3.87 -14.91
CA ALA A 608 21.99 -3.04 -14.79
C ALA A 608 23.21 -3.92 -15.09
N GLU A 609 24.14 -3.43 -15.89
CA GLU A 609 25.35 -4.17 -16.30
C GLU A 609 25.08 -5.58 -16.85
N ARG A 610 23.99 -5.77 -17.59
CA ARG A 610 23.61 -7.09 -18.14
C ARG A 610 23.50 -8.19 -17.06
N ARG A 611 23.05 -7.79 -15.86
CA ARG A 611 22.76 -8.70 -14.74
C ARG A 611 21.32 -8.53 -14.27
N MET A 612 20.67 -9.65 -13.99
CA MET A 612 19.29 -9.69 -13.51
C MET A 612 19.07 -10.90 -12.59
N ARG A 613 18.15 -10.79 -11.65
CA ARG A 613 17.70 -11.88 -10.79
C ARG A 613 16.44 -12.51 -11.36
N LEU A 614 16.39 -13.84 -11.39
CA LEU A 614 15.23 -14.60 -11.89
C LEU A 614 14.79 -15.64 -10.86
N ASN A 615 13.47 -15.74 -10.67
CA ASN A 615 12.80 -16.86 -10.01
C ASN A 615 11.63 -17.35 -10.87
N LEU A 616 11.38 -18.65 -10.89
CA LEU A 616 10.29 -19.30 -11.62
C LEU A 616 9.55 -20.28 -10.71
N ARG A 617 8.22 -20.35 -10.85
CA ARG A 617 7.40 -21.39 -10.22
C ARG A 617 6.38 -21.95 -11.20
N LEU A 618 6.21 -23.27 -11.16
CA LEU A 618 5.22 -23.99 -11.95
C LEU A 618 4.10 -24.52 -11.06
N ASN A 619 2.85 -24.37 -11.49
CA ASN A 619 1.64 -24.80 -10.79
C ASN A 619 1.50 -24.26 -9.35
N ALA A 620 2.30 -23.25 -9.01
CA ALA A 620 2.29 -22.58 -7.72
C ALA A 620 2.50 -21.09 -7.97
N SER A 621 1.76 -20.25 -7.25
CA SER A 621 2.06 -18.83 -7.15
C SER A 621 3.16 -18.60 -6.15
N PHE A 622 3.89 -17.52 -6.36
CA PHE A 622 4.66 -16.91 -5.30
C PHE A 622 3.66 -16.44 -4.21
N ALA A 623 3.65 -17.15 -3.08
CA ALA A 623 2.63 -17.18 -2.01
C ALA A 623 1.29 -17.91 -2.34
N GLN A 624 0.94 -18.91 -1.51
CA GLN A 624 -0.38 -19.51 -1.40
C GLN A 624 -0.90 -19.33 0.04
N GLY A 625 -2.14 -18.87 0.15
CA GLY A 625 -2.98 -19.12 1.31
C GLY A 625 -4.30 -18.34 1.22
N ASN A 626 -5.30 -18.91 1.87
CA ASN A 626 -6.69 -18.71 1.54
C ASN A 626 -7.30 -17.61 2.41
N GLY A 627 -7.71 -16.50 1.80
CA GLY A 627 -8.65 -15.53 2.39
C GLY A 627 -7.99 -14.42 3.21
N TYR A 628 -7.76 -13.26 2.57
CA TYR A 628 -7.16 -12.03 3.13
C TYR A 628 -5.70 -12.10 3.60
N GLU A 629 -5.06 -13.27 3.52
CA GLU A 629 -3.64 -13.44 3.74
C GLU A 629 -2.86 -13.32 2.41
N HIS A 630 -1.57 -12.94 2.45
CA HIS A 630 -0.65 -12.76 1.29
C HIS A 630 -0.69 -11.48 0.44
N ARG A 631 -0.99 -10.31 1.02
CA ARG A 631 -0.38 -9.05 0.53
C ARG A 631 1.08 -8.95 0.99
N LEU A 632 1.92 -9.87 0.53
CA LEU A 632 3.23 -9.44 0.04
C LEU A 632 2.93 -9.15 -1.42
N TYR A 633 2.89 -7.88 -1.82
CA TYR A 633 2.84 -7.56 -3.25
C TYR A 633 3.99 -8.24 -4.02
N LEU A 634 5.02 -8.67 -3.28
CA LEU A 634 6.23 -9.33 -3.74
C LEU A 634 6.44 -10.66 -3.01
N ALA A 635 5.35 -11.43 -2.92
CA ALA A 635 5.34 -12.84 -3.28
C ALA A 635 6.25 -13.83 -2.49
N GLY A 636 6.76 -13.47 -1.31
CA GLY A 636 7.47 -14.41 -0.43
C GLY A 636 8.79 -14.90 -1.01
N PHE A 637 9.49 -14.00 -1.68
CA PHE A 637 10.82 -14.19 -2.23
C PHE A 637 11.84 -14.57 -1.14
N SER A 638 12.76 -15.47 -1.43
CA SER A 638 13.96 -15.67 -0.62
C SER A 638 15.20 -15.61 -1.52
N PRO A 639 16.31 -14.96 -1.09
CA PRO A 639 17.56 -14.90 -1.86
C PRO A 639 18.03 -16.25 -2.41
N GLU A 640 17.82 -17.30 -1.63
CA GLU A 640 18.24 -18.68 -1.92
C GLU A 640 17.45 -19.30 -3.08
N GLN A 641 16.31 -18.73 -3.45
CA GLN A 641 15.45 -19.21 -4.53
C GLN A 641 15.73 -18.49 -5.86
N THR A 642 16.76 -17.64 -5.94
CA THR A 642 17.12 -16.96 -7.20
C THR A 642 18.48 -17.26 -7.74
N VAL A 643 18.53 -17.17 -9.05
CA VAL A 643 19.76 -17.21 -9.84
C VAL A 643 20.12 -15.80 -10.32
N LEU A 644 21.41 -15.57 -10.54
CA LEU A 644 21.92 -14.40 -11.24
C LEU A 644 22.06 -14.74 -12.72
N LEU A 645 21.23 -14.12 -13.57
CA LEU A 645 21.46 -14.14 -15.01
C LEU A 645 22.55 -13.12 -15.33
N GLN A 646 23.53 -13.49 -16.15
CA GLN A 646 24.62 -12.62 -16.59
C GLN A 646 24.93 -12.85 -18.08
N TRP A 647 25.10 -11.76 -18.85
CA TRP A 647 25.39 -11.79 -20.29
C TRP A 647 26.23 -10.61 -20.80
#